data_AF-A0A960YUA2-F1
#
_entry.id   AF-A0A960YUA2-F1
#
_cell.length_a   1.000
_cell.length_b   1.000
_cell.length_c   1.000
_cell.angle_alpha   90.00
_cell.angle_beta   90.00
_cell.angle_gamma   90.00
#
_symmetry.space_group_name_H-M   'P 1'
#
loop_
_entity.id
_entity.type
_entity.pdbx_description
1 polymer ?
#
loop_
_entity_poly.entity_id
_entity_poly.type
_entity_poly.pdbx_seq_one_letter_code
_entity_poly.pdbx_strand_id
1 'polypeptide(L)'
;MAREFIKDNSVWKMVYKRNTSVIAMNLALLLWQSIKGCTSRGLLASALALLAPACVADLPPNSIGQNALLALLLANKCPTLDYEISAPRFGSINTPVQISVPSDKSGSFTQTEGDTVTILGQTASALTFQVHQVPAATLAFQFTESSKATNCGSLAARITILESTANPTYVDANYTGGSSDGSLERPYTDVAAAYSAAPGAVYMASGNYPITATLTLQAGKSIYGGFTSSFERVNDRSLTVIDDTRVGIASAYTIDSGSGDSNTRFDGLTVNGATNSNLAAALFCNSGAPVFNNLAAAPRTNMAVTGSIYGASFGNSCNATLQNSRLQAPPNTSAWCAGLNLNSANATIKNNQLLGNSCGRPAGILILANGVTLSQYNYIHATGSNTAYTYGIHLASVSGVMVANQWISAGSGGTGAARGIFLENTGAITITDNIIYGGSSANVTGISLNAAAGLATIRRNTIIGGDQNGNGASSTSVMGVYLGSAQNHIITNNVIVLQSAATSSIGVAFDFAGVTSPVIVNNTIISKSSPSGVNSINLRNDATPIIANNIIASESSIGYHIAELHVGTDPSILENNLLFNYPQGLYYDQGVGFHTTAAAVNAMGDIPTNSGNMTTTPVNGIDLKTIFVDPDHLDFRLQSGSPWATAGKNVYGNATYGSITTNRSGEARPSGGSWSVGAY
;
A
#
# COMPACT_ATOMS: atom_id res chain seq x y z
N MET A 1 0.01 -7.31 -9.98
CA MET A 1 -0.88 -6.68 -8.98
C MET A 1 -2.29 -6.43 -9.50
N ALA A 2 -2.50 -5.56 -10.51
CA ALA A 2 -3.86 -5.32 -11.05
C ALA A 2 -4.58 -6.59 -11.59
N ARG A 3 -3.85 -7.55 -12.17
CA ARG A 3 -4.42 -8.84 -12.65
C ARG A 3 -4.83 -9.82 -11.54
N GLU A 4 -4.14 -9.78 -10.40
CA GLU A 4 -4.45 -10.65 -9.24
C GLU A 4 -5.66 -10.09 -8.47
N PHE A 5 -5.79 -8.75 -8.40
CA PHE A 5 -6.90 -8.04 -7.77
C PHE A 5 -8.28 -8.36 -8.39
N ILE A 6 -8.32 -8.79 -9.66
CA ILE A 6 -9.56 -9.14 -10.38
C ILE A 6 -10.02 -10.58 -10.09
N LYS A 7 -9.13 -11.48 -9.66
CA LYS A 7 -9.48 -12.90 -9.50
C LYS A 7 -10.31 -13.19 -8.25
N ASP A 8 -10.14 -12.41 -7.18
CA ASP A 8 -10.71 -12.73 -5.85
C ASP A 8 -12.03 -12.03 -5.50
N ASN A 9 -12.62 -11.23 -6.40
CA ASN A 9 -13.79 -10.41 -6.08
C ASN A 9 -15.08 -10.86 -6.80
N SER A 10 -15.95 -11.59 -6.09
CA SER A 10 -17.20 -12.18 -6.62
C SER A 10 -18.32 -11.16 -6.91
N VAL A 11 -18.23 -9.95 -6.36
CA VAL A 11 -19.26 -8.90 -6.49
C VAL A 11 -19.22 -8.21 -7.86
N TRP A 12 -18.04 -8.10 -8.48
CA TRP A 12 -17.89 -7.47 -9.81
C TRP A 12 -18.50 -8.30 -10.96
N LYS A 13 -18.66 -9.62 -10.76
CA LYS A 13 -19.30 -10.50 -11.75
C LYS A 13 -20.83 -10.31 -11.83
N MET A 14 -21.47 -9.68 -10.85
CA MET A 14 -22.93 -9.60 -10.76
C MET A 14 -23.51 -8.28 -11.28
N VAL A 15 -22.80 -7.16 -11.15
CA VAL A 15 -23.26 -5.84 -11.62
C VAL A 15 -23.09 -5.69 -13.15
N TYR A 16 -22.09 -6.35 -13.74
CA TYR A 16 -21.81 -6.23 -15.18
C TYR A 16 -22.80 -6.99 -16.10
N LYS A 17 -23.67 -7.85 -15.54
CA LYS A 17 -24.51 -8.76 -16.33
C LYS A 17 -25.91 -8.23 -16.69
N ARG A 18 -26.36 -7.07 -16.17
CA ARG A 18 -27.78 -6.64 -16.31
C ARG A 18 -28.06 -5.46 -17.25
N ASN A 19 -27.09 -4.72 -17.77
CA ASN A 19 -27.35 -3.50 -18.56
C ASN A 19 -26.59 -3.38 -19.91
N THR A 20 -26.17 -4.48 -20.52
CA THR A 20 -25.31 -4.45 -21.72
C THR A 20 -26.01 -4.03 -23.02
N SER A 21 -27.32 -4.22 -23.17
CA SER A 21 -28.03 -3.98 -24.44
C SER A 21 -28.40 -2.52 -24.70
N VAL A 22 -28.74 -1.73 -23.66
CA VAL A 22 -29.14 -0.33 -23.82
C VAL A 22 -27.93 0.61 -23.97
N ILE A 23 -26.82 0.27 -23.30
CA ILE A 23 -25.57 1.06 -23.38
C ILE A 23 -24.88 0.84 -24.72
N ALA A 24 -24.86 -0.40 -25.25
CA ALA A 24 -24.28 -0.70 -26.55
C ALA A 24 -24.97 0.04 -27.71
N MET A 25 -26.30 0.20 -27.63
CA MET A 25 -27.08 0.85 -28.69
C MET A 25 -26.88 2.38 -28.70
N ASN A 26 -26.79 3.01 -27.52
CA ASN A 26 -26.49 4.44 -27.41
C ASN A 26 -25.03 4.76 -27.77
N LEU A 27 -24.09 3.87 -27.45
CA LEU A 27 -22.67 4.04 -27.82
C LEU A 27 -22.46 3.89 -29.33
N ALA A 28 -23.16 2.96 -29.98
CA ALA A 28 -23.12 2.79 -31.43
C ALA A 28 -23.69 4.01 -32.19
N LEU A 29 -24.74 4.65 -31.64
CA LEU A 29 -25.33 5.86 -32.22
C LEU A 29 -24.39 7.08 -32.09
N LEU A 30 -23.70 7.22 -30.96
CA LEU A 30 -22.67 8.24 -30.73
C LEU A 30 -21.40 8.04 -31.59
N LEU A 31 -21.00 6.77 -31.81
CA LEU A 31 -19.90 6.41 -32.70
C LEU A 31 -20.25 6.67 -34.18
N TRP A 32 -21.48 6.42 -34.60
CA TRP A 32 -21.90 6.71 -35.97
C TRP A 32 -21.88 8.21 -36.29
N GLN A 33 -22.26 9.06 -35.32
CA GLN A 33 -22.23 10.51 -35.51
C GLN A 33 -20.81 11.11 -35.53
N SER A 34 -19.83 10.45 -34.90
CA SER A 34 -18.43 10.90 -34.86
C SER A 34 -17.59 10.42 -36.06
N ILE A 35 -18.04 9.41 -36.80
CA ILE A 35 -17.34 8.84 -37.97
C ILE A 35 -17.41 9.74 -39.23
N LYS A 36 -18.29 10.75 -39.27
CA LYS A 36 -18.36 11.68 -40.42
C LYS A 36 -17.18 12.67 -40.53
N GLY A 37 -16.19 12.64 -39.63
CA GLY A 37 -15.16 13.69 -39.57
C GLY A 37 -13.71 13.29 -39.27
N CYS A 38 -13.30 12.02 -39.28
CA CYS A 38 -11.92 11.65 -38.89
C CYS A 38 -11.22 10.68 -39.85
N THR A 39 -10.01 11.05 -40.29
CA THR A 39 -9.13 10.33 -41.24
C THR A 39 -8.04 9.47 -40.56
N SER A 40 -8.10 9.21 -39.25
CA SER A 40 -7.07 8.44 -38.54
C SER A 40 -7.39 6.93 -38.45
N ARG A 41 -6.60 6.10 -39.14
CA ARG A 41 -6.78 4.64 -39.24
C ARG A 41 -6.50 3.85 -37.95
N GLY A 42 -5.82 4.43 -36.96
CA GLY A 42 -5.38 3.73 -35.75
C GLY A 42 -6.46 3.46 -34.71
N LEU A 43 -7.44 4.36 -34.57
CA LEU A 43 -8.56 4.20 -33.62
C LEU A 43 -9.61 3.19 -34.11
N LEU A 44 -9.70 2.98 -35.42
CA LEU A 44 -10.66 2.08 -36.04
C LEU A 44 -10.39 0.60 -35.72
N ALA A 45 -9.12 0.20 -35.63
CA ALA A 45 -8.72 -1.19 -35.40
C ALA A 45 -9.03 -1.67 -33.97
N SER A 46 -8.82 -0.80 -32.97
CA SER A 46 -9.09 -1.12 -31.56
C SER A 46 -10.59 -1.16 -31.24
N ALA A 47 -11.39 -0.31 -31.89
CA ALA A 47 -12.84 -0.33 -31.74
C ALA A 47 -13.48 -1.58 -32.40
N LEU A 48 -12.97 -2.04 -33.56
CA LEU A 48 -13.46 -3.26 -34.20
C LEU A 48 -13.11 -4.54 -33.43
N ALA A 49 -11.95 -4.60 -32.76
CA ALA A 49 -11.51 -5.78 -32.01
C ALA A 49 -12.38 -6.07 -30.78
N LEU A 50 -13.01 -5.04 -30.18
CA LEU A 50 -13.91 -5.17 -29.04
C LEU A 50 -15.35 -5.54 -29.41
N LEU A 51 -15.79 -5.29 -30.65
CA LEU A 51 -17.16 -5.56 -31.12
C LEU A 51 -17.30 -6.89 -31.88
N ALA A 52 -16.20 -7.46 -32.38
CA ALA A 52 -16.22 -8.66 -33.21
C ALA A 52 -16.87 -9.92 -32.58
N PRO A 53 -16.77 -10.20 -31.26
CA PRO A 53 -17.37 -11.42 -30.71
C PRO A 53 -18.91 -11.40 -30.67
N ALA A 54 -19.53 -10.21 -30.69
CA ALA A 54 -20.98 -10.07 -30.55
C ALA A 54 -21.74 -10.07 -31.90
N CYS A 55 -21.08 -9.77 -33.02
CA CYS A 55 -21.72 -9.68 -34.35
C CYS A 55 -21.50 -10.89 -35.27
N VAL A 56 -20.58 -11.81 -34.94
CA VAL A 56 -20.27 -12.97 -35.81
C VAL A 56 -21.32 -14.09 -35.68
N ALA A 57 -22.12 -14.10 -34.61
CA ALA A 57 -23.13 -15.14 -34.37
C ALA A 57 -24.36 -15.06 -35.28
N ASP A 58 -24.64 -13.92 -35.92
CA ASP A 58 -25.88 -13.68 -36.70
C ASP A 58 -25.66 -13.62 -38.22
N LEU A 59 -24.46 -13.87 -38.73
CA LEU A 59 -24.20 -13.87 -40.18
C LEU A 59 -24.36 -15.28 -40.78
N PRO A 60 -25.07 -15.43 -41.92
CA PRO A 60 -25.22 -16.72 -42.58
C PRO A 60 -23.85 -17.26 -43.05
N PRO A 61 -23.61 -18.59 -42.96
CA PRO A 61 -22.35 -19.20 -43.37
C PRO A 61 -22.03 -18.90 -44.85
N ASN A 62 -20.78 -18.55 -45.15
CA ASN A 62 -20.23 -18.27 -46.50
C ASN A 62 -20.58 -16.92 -47.14
N SER A 63 -20.99 -15.91 -46.37
CA SER A 63 -21.07 -14.54 -46.89
C SER A 63 -19.68 -13.93 -47.17
N ILE A 64 -19.58 -13.07 -48.19
CA ILE A 64 -18.36 -12.30 -48.52
C ILE A 64 -17.84 -11.53 -47.29
N GLY A 65 -18.74 -11.15 -46.36
CA GLY A 65 -18.41 -10.50 -45.10
C GLY A 65 -17.64 -11.39 -44.10
N GLN A 66 -17.95 -12.69 -43.99
CA GLN A 66 -17.22 -13.61 -43.12
C GLN A 66 -15.78 -13.85 -43.64
N ASN A 67 -15.60 -13.99 -44.95
CA ASN A 67 -14.28 -14.21 -45.55
C ASN A 67 -13.40 -12.95 -45.52
N ALA A 68 -13.99 -11.75 -45.69
CA ALA A 68 -13.27 -10.49 -45.55
C ALA A 68 -12.88 -10.20 -44.09
N LEU A 69 -13.75 -10.51 -43.12
CA LEU A 69 -13.47 -10.34 -41.69
C LEU A 69 -12.45 -11.37 -41.18
N LEU A 70 -12.48 -12.62 -41.67
CA LEU A 70 -11.49 -13.64 -41.36
C LEU A 70 -10.12 -13.30 -41.97
N ALA A 71 -10.07 -12.76 -43.19
CA ALA A 71 -8.84 -12.24 -43.78
C ALA A 71 -8.27 -11.03 -43.02
N LEU A 72 -9.13 -10.15 -42.47
CA LEU A 72 -8.71 -9.02 -41.64
C LEU A 72 -8.26 -9.43 -40.22
N LEU A 73 -8.85 -10.49 -39.66
CA LEU A 73 -8.46 -11.10 -38.39
C LEU A 73 -7.17 -11.91 -38.50
N LEU A 74 -6.95 -12.59 -39.64
CA LEU A 74 -5.71 -13.30 -39.94
C LEU A 74 -4.56 -12.34 -40.30
N ALA A 75 -4.84 -11.16 -40.86
CA ALA A 75 -3.86 -10.11 -41.09
C ALA A 75 -3.39 -9.39 -39.80
N ASN A 76 -4.07 -9.59 -38.65
CA ASN A 76 -3.78 -8.89 -37.39
C ASN A 76 -3.33 -9.80 -36.23
N LYS A 77 -3.05 -11.09 -36.49
CA LYS A 77 -2.37 -11.95 -35.51
C LYS A 77 -0.87 -11.98 -35.79
N CYS A 78 -0.15 -10.98 -35.30
CA CYS A 78 1.30 -11.08 -35.17
C CYS A 78 1.63 -11.86 -33.89
N PRO A 79 2.37 -12.98 -33.94
CA PRO A 79 2.96 -13.55 -32.75
C PRO A 79 4.06 -12.60 -32.24
N THR A 80 4.01 -12.19 -30.98
CA THR A 80 5.19 -11.64 -30.30
C THR A 80 6.19 -12.77 -30.13
N LEU A 81 7.37 -12.64 -30.75
CA LEU A 81 8.52 -13.47 -30.42
C LEU A 81 9.20 -12.85 -29.20
N ASP A 82 9.14 -13.56 -28.08
CA ASP A 82 9.99 -13.26 -26.93
C ASP A 82 11.37 -13.90 -27.18
N TYR A 83 12.43 -13.10 -27.09
CA TYR A 83 13.80 -13.62 -27.05
C TYR A 83 14.25 -13.62 -25.59
N GLU A 84 14.61 -14.80 -25.08
CA GLU A 84 15.30 -14.93 -23.82
C GLU A 84 16.81 -14.90 -24.09
N ILE A 85 17.49 -13.86 -23.59
CA ILE A 85 18.95 -13.77 -23.65
C ILE A 85 19.49 -14.13 -22.27
N SER A 86 19.91 -15.37 -22.12
CA SER A 86 20.69 -15.82 -20.95
C SER A 86 22.17 -15.65 -21.26
N ALA A 87 22.84 -14.76 -20.53
CA ALA A 87 24.28 -14.59 -20.61
C ALA A 87 24.92 -14.75 -19.22
N PRO A 88 25.85 -15.71 -19.02
CA PRO A 88 26.70 -15.70 -17.84
C PRO A 88 27.65 -14.51 -17.93
N ARG A 89 27.66 -13.63 -16.91
CA ARG A 89 28.57 -12.49 -16.87
C ARG A 89 29.94 -12.98 -16.38
N PHE A 90 30.95 -12.95 -17.23
CA PHE A 90 32.36 -12.96 -16.78
C PHE A 90 32.83 -11.50 -16.63
N GLY A 91 33.00 -11.06 -15.38
CA GLY A 91 33.75 -9.83 -15.04
C GLY A 91 32.94 -8.68 -14.43
N SER A 92 33.45 -8.11 -13.34
CA SER A 92 32.96 -6.85 -12.76
C SER A 92 33.32 -5.68 -13.68
N ILE A 93 32.32 -4.89 -14.08
CA ILE A 93 32.54 -3.63 -14.79
C ILE A 93 32.08 -2.52 -13.86
N ASN A 94 33.03 -1.76 -13.29
CA ASN A 94 32.76 -0.58 -12.45
C ASN A 94 32.45 0.67 -13.29
N THR A 95 32.34 0.53 -14.60
CA THR A 95 31.90 1.58 -15.54
C THR A 95 30.51 1.24 -16.09
N PRO A 96 29.63 2.24 -16.28
CA PRO A 96 28.37 2.05 -16.99
C PRO A 96 28.65 1.42 -18.36
N VAL A 97 28.04 0.27 -18.65
CA VAL A 97 28.07 -0.28 -20.01
C VAL A 97 27.27 0.66 -20.89
N GLN A 98 27.95 1.44 -21.74
CA GLN A 98 27.26 2.15 -22.81
C GLN A 98 26.84 1.13 -23.87
N ILE A 99 25.54 0.91 -23.97
CA ILE A 99 24.93 0.25 -25.13
C ILE A 99 24.71 1.33 -26.17
N SER A 100 25.68 1.52 -27.08
CA SER A 100 25.55 2.40 -28.22
C SER A 100 25.04 1.64 -29.43
N VAL A 101 24.01 2.18 -30.09
CA VAL A 101 23.59 1.75 -31.44
C VAL A 101 24.42 2.55 -32.44
N PRO A 102 24.88 1.95 -33.56
CA PRO A 102 25.56 2.70 -34.62
C PRO A 102 24.77 3.96 -35.00
N SER A 103 25.49 5.06 -35.23
CA SER A 103 24.98 6.44 -35.30
C SER A 103 24.07 6.77 -36.48
N ASP A 104 23.58 5.78 -37.23
CA ASP A 104 22.78 5.97 -38.43
C ASP A 104 21.26 5.85 -38.20
N LYS A 105 20.79 5.61 -36.96
CA LYS A 105 19.34 5.43 -36.68
C LYS A 105 18.86 6.14 -35.41
N SER A 106 17.76 6.88 -35.55
CA SER A 106 17.09 7.61 -34.46
C SER A 106 16.15 6.69 -33.67
N GLY A 107 16.37 6.60 -32.36
CA GLY A 107 15.46 5.95 -31.40
C GLY A 107 15.70 6.49 -30.00
N SER A 108 14.64 6.56 -29.17
CA SER A 108 14.75 6.96 -27.78
C SER A 108 14.85 5.75 -26.87
N PHE A 109 15.66 5.87 -25.82
CA PHE A 109 15.78 4.86 -24.76
C PHE A 109 15.03 5.36 -23.54
N THR A 110 14.30 4.46 -22.87
CA THR A 110 13.79 4.74 -21.52
C THR A 110 14.27 3.63 -20.61
N GLN A 111 15.29 3.90 -19.79
CA GLN A 111 15.65 3.03 -18.68
C GLN A 111 14.52 3.13 -17.65
N THR A 112 13.86 2.02 -17.38
CA THR A 112 12.90 1.91 -16.26
C THR A 112 13.63 1.25 -15.11
N GLU A 113 13.43 1.72 -13.87
CA GLU A 113 14.10 1.21 -12.67
C GLU A 113 14.12 -0.33 -12.61
N GLY A 114 15.31 -0.92 -12.39
CA GLY A 114 15.55 -2.36 -12.29
C GLY A 114 16.58 -2.89 -13.31
N ASP A 115 16.78 -4.21 -13.33
CA ASP A 115 17.69 -4.91 -14.27
C ASP A 115 17.14 -5.01 -15.70
N THR A 116 16.07 -4.27 -16.03
CA THR A 116 15.36 -4.41 -17.30
C THR A 116 15.65 -3.23 -18.22
N VAL A 117 16.19 -3.50 -19.40
CA VAL A 117 16.33 -2.51 -20.48
C VAL A 117 15.24 -2.78 -21.51
N THR A 118 14.31 -1.82 -21.70
CA THR A 118 13.28 -1.92 -22.73
C THR A 118 13.67 -1.04 -23.92
N ILE A 119 13.78 -1.62 -25.11
CA ILE A 119 14.02 -0.90 -26.36
C ILE A 119 12.68 -0.73 -27.06
N LEU A 120 12.21 0.52 -27.21
CA LEU A 120 10.98 0.83 -27.92
C LEU A 120 11.31 1.48 -29.26
N GLY A 121 10.77 0.93 -30.36
CA GLY A 121 10.63 1.65 -31.62
C GLY A 121 11.74 1.49 -32.67
N GLN A 122 12.19 0.27 -32.98
CA GLN A 122 12.99 0.06 -34.21
C GLN A 122 12.32 -0.89 -35.21
N THR A 123 12.13 -0.40 -36.44
CA THR A 123 11.95 -1.21 -37.65
C THR A 123 13.33 -1.46 -38.26
N ALA A 124 14.11 -2.38 -37.71
CA ALA A 124 15.39 -2.77 -38.28
C ALA A 124 15.53 -4.29 -38.32
N SER A 125 16.02 -4.79 -39.46
CA SER A 125 16.24 -6.20 -39.79
C SER A 125 17.46 -6.84 -39.11
N ALA A 126 18.21 -6.09 -38.29
CA ALA A 126 19.26 -6.62 -37.42
C ALA A 126 19.56 -5.60 -36.31
N LEU A 127 19.40 -6.01 -35.04
CA LEU A 127 19.88 -5.27 -33.88
C LEU A 127 21.29 -5.79 -33.57
N THR A 128 22.31 -4.95 -33.77
CA THR A 128 23.70 -5.33 -33.45
C THR A 128 24.08 -4.65 -32.14
N PHE A 129 24.33 -5.42 -31.10
CA PHE A 129 24.84 -4.90 -29.83
C PHE A 129 26.36 -4.79 -29.92
N GLN A 130 26.89 -3.56 -29.94
CA GLN A 130 28.33 -3.33 -29.79
C GLN A 130 28.65 -2.98 -28.34
N VAL A 131 29.36 -3.86 -27.65
CA VAL A 131 29.89 -3.58 -26.31
C VAL A 131 31.21 -2.84 -26.49
N HIS A 132 31.19 -1.51 -26.37
CA HIS A 132 32.41 -0.71 -26.42
C HIS A 132 33.13 -0.81 -25.07
N GLN A 133 34.20 -1.60 -25.07
CA GLN A 133 35.16 -1.90 -23.99
C GLN A 133 34.82 -3.08 -23.08
N VAL A 134 35.50 -4.19 -23.35
CA VAL A 134 35.73 -5.32 -22.43
C VAL A 134 37.25 -5.50 -22.34
N PRO A 135 37.90 -5.43 -21.16
CA PRO A 135 39.28 -5.86 -21.00
C PRO A 135 39.45 -7.32 -21.45
N ALA A 136 40.57 -7.64 -22.10
CA ALA A 136 40.81 -8.80 -22.95
C ALA A 136 40.59 -10.21 -22.35
N ALA A 137 39.33 -10.58 -22.11
CA ALA A 137 38.87 -11.95 -22.02
C ALA A 137 37.62 -12.10 -22.89
N THR A 138 37.72 -12.94 -23.91
CA THR A 138 36.72 -13.11 -24.96
C THR A 138 35.42 -13.67 -24.40
N LEU A 139 34.42 -12.81 -24.18
CA LEU A 139 33.05 -13.24 -23.90
C LEU A 139 32.43 -13.75 -25.21
N ALA A 140 32.17 -15.06 -25.28
CA ALA A 140 31.39 -15.65 -26.36
C ALA A 140 29.90 -15.60 -25.97
N PHE A 141 29.11 -14.80 -26.67
CA PHE A 141 27.65 -14.89 -26.63
C PHE A 141 27.21 -15.86 -27.72
N GLN A 142 26.51 -16.94 -27.36
CA GLN A 142 25.95 -17.84 -28.36
C GLN A 142 24.51 -17.39 -28.64
N PHE A 143 24.27 -16.87 -29.83
CA PHE A 143 22.93 -16.56 -30.32
C PHE A 143 22.41 -17.76 -31.09
N THR A 144 21.35 -18.40 -30.61
CA THR A 144 20.65 -19.42 -31.39
C THR A 144 19.48 -18.77 -32.09
N GLU A 145 19.62 -18.57 -33.40
CA GLU A 145 18.58 -17.97 -34.24
C GLU A 145 17.44 -18.99 -34.43
N SER A 146 16.36 -18.86 -33.66
CA SER A 146 15.14 -19.64 -33.86
C SER A 146 14.30 -19.01 -34.98
N SER A 147 14.56 -19.43 -36.22
CA SER A 147 13.76 -19.23 -37.45
C SER A 147 13.26 -17.81 -37.78
N LYS A 148 13.63 -17.33 -38.98
CA LYS A 148 13.18 -16.06 -39.59
C LYS A 148 11.65 -15.89 -39.57
N ALA A 149 11.15 -14.98 -38.74
CA ALA A 149 9.83 -14.37 -38.91
C ALA A 149 10.01 -12.97 -39.50
N THR A 150 9.74 -12.82 -40.79
CA THR A 150 9.73 -11.53 -41.48
C THR A 150 8.40 -10.82 -41.25
N ASN A 151 8.49 -9.70 -40.53
CA ASN A 151 7.57 -8.54 -40.48
C ASN A 151 6.63 -8.43 -39.26
N CYS A 152 6.74 -7.26 -38.60
CA CYS A 152 5.90 -6.63 -37.57
C CYS A 152 6.18 -6.99 -36.09
N GLY A 153 6.83 -6.07 -35.36
CA GLY A 153 6.79 -5.98 -33.89
C GLY A 153 8.07 -5.43 -33.24
N SER A 154 7.93 -4.56 -32.24
CA SER A 154 9.02 -4.15 -31.36
C SER A 154 9.55 -5.34 -30.56
N LEU A 155 10.86 -5.56 -30.58
CA LEU A 155 11.54 -6.56 -29.78
C LEU A 155 11.69 -6.08 -28.33
N ALA A 156 11.04 -6.78 -27.39
CA ALA A 156 11.40 -6.69 -25.99
C ALA A 156 12.36 -7.85 -25.68
N ALA A 157 13.65 -7.55 -25.48
CA ALA A 157 14.59 -8.50 -24.93
C ALA A 157 14.60 -8.35 -23.40
N ARG A 158 14.46 -9.46 -22.68
CA ARG A 158 14.66 -9.48 -21.23
C ARG A 158 16.08 -9.95 -20.95
N ILE A 159 16.89 -9.07 -20.36
CA ILE A 159 18.24 -9.40 -19.89
C ILE A 159 18.16 -9.51 -18.38
N THR A 160 18.36 -10.70 -17.83
CA THR A 160 18.49 -10.88 -16.37
C THR A 160 19.97 -10.88 -16.04
N ILE A 161 20.47 -9.81 -15.44
CA ILE A 161 21.87 -9.74 -15.00
C ILE A 161 21.96 -10.46 -13.65
N LEU A 162 22.55 -11.64 -13.61
CA LEU A 162 22.91 -12.29 -12.34
C LEU A 162 24.15 -11.61 -11.76
N GLU A 163 24.22 -11.47 -10.42
CA GLU A 163 25.40 -10.92 -9.77
C GLU A 163 26.62 -11.79 -10.10
N SER A 164 27.66 -11.15 -10.66
CA SER A 164 28.92 -11.78 -11.05
C SER A 164 29.69 -12.19 -9.80
N THR A 165 29.37 -13.35 -9.24
CA THR A 165 30.31 -14.08 -8.39
C THR A 165 31.12 -14.99 -9.29
N ALA A 166 32.44 -14.87 -9.26
CA ALA A 166 33.30 -15.88 -9.85
C ALA A 166 33.00 -17.20 -9.13
N ASN A 167 32.47 -18.17 -9.87
CA ASN A 167 32.09 -19.51 -9.39
C ASN A 167 30.96 -19.51 -8.35
N PRO A 168 29.68 -19.30 -8.75
CA PRO A 168 28.56 -19.53 -7.85
C PRO A 168 28.53 -21.00 -7.41
N THR A 169 28.00 -21.25 -6.22
CA THR A 169 27.73 -22.60 -5.72
C THR A 169 26.28 -22.95 -5.98
N TYR A 170 26.03 -24.12 -6.54
CA TYR A 170 24.70 -24.60 -6.89
C TYR A 170 24.16 -25.56 -5.83
N VAL A 171 22.86 -25.48 -5.57
CA VAL A 171 22.14 -26.39 -4.67
C VAL A 171 20.89 -26.89 -5.36
N ASP A 172 20.68 -28.20 -5.36
CA ASP A 172 19.49 -28.87 -5.84
C ASP A 172 19.13 -30.00 -4.85
N ALA A 173 17.99 -29.85 -4.17
CA ALA A 173 17.50 -30.83 -3.20
C ALA A 173 17.23 -32.20 -3.84
N ASN A 174 17.03 -32.27 -5.16
CA ASN A 174 16.71 -33.51 -5.88
C ASN A 174 17.95 -34.16 -6.52
N TYR A 175 19.14 -33.60 -6.34
CA TYR A 175 20.35 -34.17 -6.92
C TYR A 175 20.68 -35.53 -6.30
N THR A 176 20.89 -36.53 -7.17
CA THR A 176 21.19 -37.92 -6.79
C THR A 176 22.55 -38.41 -7.29
N GLY A 177 23.33 -37.55 -7.97
CA GLY A 177 24.53 -37.93 -8.75
C GLY A 177 25.80 -38.24 -7.95
N GLY A 178 25.70 -38.57 -6.67
CA GLY A 178 26.85 -38.92 -5.82
C GLY A 178 27.43 -37.72 -5.06
N SER A 179 28.76 -37.64 -4.92
CA SER A 179 29.40 -36.56 -4.16
C SER A 179 29.25 -35.21 -4.86
N SER A 180 28.90 -34.18 -4.09
CA SER A 180 28.79 -32.80 -4.55
C SER A 180 30.14 -32.08 -4.49
N ASP A 181 30.37 -31.18 -5.45
CA ASP A 181 31.44 -30.17 -5.41
C ASP A 181 30.91 -28.72 -5.53
N GLY A 182 29.58 -28.56 -5.60
CA GLY A 182 28.93 -27.26 -5.72
C GLY A 182 28.88 -26.70 -7.13
N SER A 183 29.36 -27.43 -8.15
CA SER A 183 29.18 -27.09 -9.56
C SER A 183 27.73 -27.29 -10.01
N LEU A 184 27.42 -26.83 -11.22
CA LEU A 184 26.11 -27.02 -11.84
C LEU A 184 25.81 -28.51 -12.09
N GLU A 185 26.83 -29.30 -12.44
CA GLU A 185 26.71 -30.72 -12.73
C GLU A 185 26.67 -31.58 -11.45
N ARG A 186 27.20 -31.06 -10.34
CA ARG A 186 27.29 -31.76 -9.05
C ARG A 186 26.91 -30.82 -7.89
N PRO A 187 25.69 -30.27 -7.89
CA PRO A 187 25.24 -29.30 -6.90
C PRO A 187 25.17 -29.93 -5.51
N TYR A 188 25.20 -29.10 -4.47
CA TYR A 188 24.94 -29.55 -3.10
C TYR A 188 23.46 -29.93 -2.95
N THR A 189 23.15 -30.83 -2.02
CA THR A 189 21.76 -31.13 -1.62
C THR A 189 21.36 -30.40 -0.34
N ASP A 190 22.35 -29.95 0.45
CA ASP A 190 22.15 -29.23 1.71
C ASP A 190 22.56 -27.75 1.58
N VAL A 191 21.67 -26.85 1.96
CA VAL A 191 21.86 -25.40 1.81
C VAL A 191 22.94 -24.87 2.74
N ALA A 192 23.04 -25.39 3.96
CA ALA A 192 24.03 -24.93 4.92
C ALA A 192 25.45 -25.30 4.49
N ALA A 193 25.64 -26.52 3.99
CA ALA A 193 26.89 -26.99 3.41
C ALA A 193 27.28 -26.15 2.19
N ALA A 194 26.34 -25.90 1.28
CA ALA A 194 26.56 -25.04 0.11
C ALA A 194 26.96 -23.61 0.50
N TYR A 195 26.24 -22.99 1.42
CA TYR A 195 26.50 -21.62 1.86
C TYR A 195 27.84 -21.48 2.57
N SER A 196 28.23 -22.49 3.35
CA SER A 196 29.55 -22.56 3.97
C SER A 196 30.66 -22.62 2.92
N ALA A 197 30.49 -23.44 1.87
CA ALA A 197 31.47 -23.64 0.81
C ALA A 197 31.52 -22.48 -0.22
N ALA A 198 30.42 -21.73 -0.37
CA ALA A 198 30.30 -20.72 -1.40
C ALA A 198 31.29 -19.56 -1.23
N PRO A 199 32.03 -19.16 -2.29
CA PRO A 199 32.92 -18.02 -2.24
C PRO A 199 32.18 -16.68 -2.28
N GLY A 200 30.91 -16.66 -2.75
CA GLY A 200 30.13 -15.42 -2.86
C GLY A 200 28.63 -15.62 -3.07
N ALA A 201 28.18 -16.56 -3.90
CA ALA A 201 26.74 -16.78 -4.10
C ALA A 201 26.36 -18.24 -4.06
N VAL A 202 25.15 -18.49 -3.57
CA VAL A 202 24.45 -19.77 -3.66
C VAL A 202 23.23 -19.62 -4.54
N TYR A 203 23.14 -20.42 -5.61
CA TYR A 203 21.97 -20.52 -6.47
C TYR A 203 21.22 -21.80 -6.12
N MET A 204 19.93 -21.66 -5.82
CA MET A 204 19.09 -22.75 -5.35
C MET A 204 18.03 -23.09 -6.39
N ALA A 205 18.09 -24.32 -6.92
CA ALA A 205 17.07 -24.87 -7.80
C ALA A 205 15.71 -24.97 -7.09
N SER A 206 14.65 -25.22 -7.85
CA SER A 206 13.32 -25.47 -7.31
C SER A 206 13.33 -26.71 -6.42
N GLY A 207 12.78 -26.62 -5.22
CA GLY A 207 12.78 -27.71 -4.26
C GLY A 207 12.45 -27.27 -2.84
N ASN A 208 12.29 -28.25 -1.96
CA ASN A 208 12.15 -28.05 -0.52
C ASN A 208 13.46 -28.40 0.18
N TYR A 209 14.03 -27.45 0.89
CA TYR A 209 15.33 -27.55 1.54
C TYR A 209 15.15 -27.53 3.06
N PRO A 210 15.03 -28.71 3.70
CA PRO A 210 14.89 -28.78 5.14
C PRO A 210 16.18 -28.33 5.81
N ILE A 211 16.07 -27.44 6.80
CA ILE A 211 17.19 -27.09 7.68
C ILE A 211 16.89 -27.54 9.11
N THR A 212 17.96 -27.93 9.81
CA THR A 212 17.92 -28.37 11.23
C THR A 212 18.65 -27.39 12.15
N ALA A 213 19.18 -26.29 11.60
CA ALA A 213 19.87 -25.22 12.30
C ALA A 213 19.54 -23.86 11.65
N THR A 214 19.79 -22.77 12.37
CA THR A 214 19.65 -21.41 11.83
C THR A 214 20.68 -21.18 10.73
N LEU A 215 20.25 -20.64 9.59
CA LEU A 215 21.14 -20.19 8.53
C LEU A 215 21.57 -18.74 8.81
N THR A 216 22.84 -18.55 9.18
CA THR A 216 23.39 -17.22 9.51
C THR A 216 24.11 -16.62 8.32
N LEU A 217 23.66 -15.45 7.87
CA LEU A 217 24.24 -14.75 6.72
C LEU A 217 25.61 -14.14 7.04
N GLN A 218 26.49 -14.16 6.04
CA GLN A 218 27.86 -13.65 6.08
C GLN A 218 28.02 -12.48 5.11
N ALA A 219 28.93 -11.55 5.43
CA ALA A 219 29.22 -10.39 4.58
C ALA A 219 29.68 -10.84 3.18
N GLY A 220 29.19 -10.18 2.13
CA GLY A 220 29.55 -10.51 0.74
C GLY A 220 29.08 -11.88 0.22
N LYS A 221 28.32 -12.64 1.01
CA LYS A 221 27.74 -13.92 0.59
C LYS A 221 26.22 -13.86 0.43
N SER A 222 25.73 -14.19 -0.76
CA SER A 222 24.33 -14.08 -1.14
C SER A 222 23.67 -15.45 -1.41
N ILE A 223 22.35 -15.51 -1.26
CA ILE A 223 21.52 -16.69 -1.60
C ILE A 223 20.41 -16.24 -2.53
N TYR A 224 20.25 -16.95 -3.65
CA TYR A 224 19.24 -16.69 -4.65
C TYR A 224 18.41 -17.95 -4.92
N GLY A 225 17.10 -17.84 -4.77
CA GLY A 225 16.11 -18.83 -5.20
C GLY A 225 15.33 -18.37 -6.42
N GLY A 226 14.23 -19.10 -6.69
CA GLY A 226 13.37 -18.85 -7.85
C GLY A 226 13.95 -19.41 -9.14
N PHE A 227 14.85 -20.38 -9.05
CA PHE A 227 15.37 -21.10 -10.20
C PHE A 227 14.56 -22.38 -10.44
N THR A 228 14.41 -22.78 -11.70
CA THR A 228 13.92 -24.12 -12.06
C THR A 228 14.97 -25.20 -11.72
N SER A 229 14.64 -26.47 -11.92
CA SER A 229 15.61 -27.58 -11.81
C SER A 229 16.79 -27.46 -12.79
N SER A 230 16.61 -26.72 -13.89
CA SER A 230 17.66 -26.44 -14.88
C SER A 230 18.42 -25.14 -14.57
N PHE A 231 18.21 -24.55 -13.40
CA PHE A 231 18.79 -23.27 -12.99
C PHE A 231 18.43 -22.08 -13.88
N GLU A 232 17.25 -22.10 -14.50
CA GLU A 232 16.68 -20.94 -15.19
C GLU A 232 15.93 -20.08 -14.17
N ARG A 233 16.27 -18.79 -14.07
CA ARG A 233 15.65 -17.89 -13.08
C ARG A 233 14.26 -17.47 -13.55
N VAL A 234 13.25 -17.79 -12.77
CA VAL A 234 11.89 -17.31 -12.96
C VAL A 234 11.46 -16.42 -11.80
N ASN A 235 10.51 -15.54 -12.06
CA ASN A 235 10.00 -14.61 -11.04
C ASN A 235 8.92 -15.28 -10.15
N ASP A 236 9.19 -16.49 -9.67
CA ASP A 236 8.29 -17.24 -8.80
C ASP A 236 9.03 -17.70 -7.54
N ARG A 237 8.79 -16.99 -6.43
CA ARG A 237 9.36 -17.28 -5.11
C ARG A 237 8.88 -18.59 -4.49
N SER A 238 7.81 -19.20 -5.01
CA SER A 238 7.25 -20.44 -4.46
C SER A 238 8.03 -21.69 -4.88
N LEU A 239 8.91 -21.58 -5.87
CA LEU A 239 9.68 -22.71 -6.38
C LEU A 239 10.76 -23.19 -5.41
N THR A 240 11.37 -22.28 -4.66
CA THR A 240 12.49 -22.59 -3.76
C THR A 240 12.06 -22.32 -2.33
N VAL A 241 11.97 -23.38 -1.53
CA VAL A 241 11.47 -23.32 -0.15
C VAL A 241 12.58 -23.73 0.82
N ILE A 242 12.98 -22.84 1.72
CA ILE A 242 13.77 -23.19 2.91
C ILE A 242 12.79 -23.53 4.02
N ASP A 243 12.95 -24.71 4.60
CA ASP A 243 11.98 -25.27 5.54
C ASP A 243 12.62 -25.66 6.86
N ASP A 244 12.36 -24.86 7.89
CA ASP A 244 12.95 -25.08 9.20
C ASP A 244 12.18 -26.16 9.96
N THR A 245 12.81 -27.32 10.08
CA THR A 245 12.21 -28.52 10.67
C THR A 245 12.38 -28.60 12.18
N ARG A 246 13.01 -27.60 12.80
CA ARG A 246 13.22 -27.59 14.26
C ARG A 246 11.88 -27.42 14.99
N VAL A 247 11.78 -28.12 16.13
CA VAL A 247 10.62 -28.12 17.03
C VAL A 247 11.06 -27.91 18.49
N GLY A 248 10.18 -27.39 19.34
CA GLY A 248 10.40 -27.35 20.79
C GLY A 248 11.50 -26.40 21.28
N ILE A 249 12.02 -25.53 20.42
CA ILE A 249 13.01 -24.51 20.78
C ILE A 249 12.35 -23.28 21.41
N ALA A 250 13.04 -22.59 22.32
CA ALA A 250 12.49 -21.40 22.99
C ALA A 250 12.39 -20.21 22.01
N SER A 251 13.49 -19.89 21.34
CA SER A 251 13.56 -18.86 20.29
C SER A 251 14.00 -19.50 18.98
N ALA A 252 13.29 -19.22 17.89
CA ALA A 252 13.54 -19.81 16.58
C ALA A 252 13.69 -18.73 15.52
N TYR A 253 14.86 -18.68 14.91
CA TYR A 253 15.14 -17.83 13.74
C TYR A 253 15.64 -18.72 12.61
N THR A 254 14.92 -18.74 11.50
CA THR A 254 15.29 -19.60 10.36
C THR A 254 16.47 -19.01 9.61
N ILE A 255 16.37 -17.74 9.24
CA ILE A 255 17.45 -16.94 8.68
C ILE A 255 17.85 -15.86 9.69
N ASP A 256 19.13 -15.79 10.04
CA ASP A 256 19.72 -14.72 10.85
C ASP A 256 20.63 -13.87 9.96
N SER A 257 20.49 -12.54 10.01
CA SER A 257 21.34 -11.62 9.25
C SER A 257 22.82 -11.74 9.58
N GLY A 258 23.19 -12.17 10.79
CA GLY A 258 24.58 -12.29 11.22
C GLY A 258 25.42 -11.06 10.90
N SER A 259 26.47 -11.26 10.11
CA SER A 259 27.37 -10.20 9.63
C SER A 259 27.06 -9.74 8.21
N GLY A 260 25.89 -10.09 7.65
CA GLY A 260 25.49 -9.72 6.29
C GLY A 260 25.57 -8.21 6.07
N ASP A 261 26.18 -7.78 4.98
CA ASP A 261 26.38 -6.38 4.64
C ASP A 261 25.42 -5.94 3.51
N SER A 262 25.57 -4.73 2.99
CA SER A 262 24.73 -4.21 1.90
C SER A 262 24.87 -4.96 0.58
N ASN A 263 25.88 -5.83 0.45
CA ASN A 263 26.11 -6.69 -0.71
C ASN A 263 25.54 -8.09 -0.50
N THR A 264 25.33 -8.53 0.74
CA THR A 264 24.63 -9.77 1.07
C THR A 264 23.16 -9.69 0.64
N ARG A 265 22.77 -10.51 -0.34
CA ARG A 265 21.39 -10.67 -0.82
C ARG A 265 20.78 -11.96 -0.31
N PHE A 266 19.50 -11.91 0.01
CA PHE A 266 18.66 -13.08 0.20
C PHE A 266 17.38 -12.86 -0.62
N ASP A 267 17.29 -13.52 -1.77
CA ASP A 267 16.35 -13.15 -2.85
C ASP A 267 15.61 -14.36 -3.45
N GLY A 268 14.32 -14.20 -3.72
CA GLY A 268 13.53 -15.13 -4.55
C GLY A 268 13.15 -16.44 -3.85
N LEU A 269 13.02 -16.44 -2.53
CA LEU A 269 12.83 -17.63 -1.71
C LEU A 269 11.53 -17.58 -0.92
N THR A 270 10.97 -18.76 -0.64
CA THR A 270 10.01 -18.95 0.44
C THR A 270 10.74 -19.49 1.68
N VAL A 271 10.50 -18.91 2.84
CA VAL A 271 11.08 -19.32 4.13
C VAL A 271 9.96 -19.73 5.07
N ASN A 272 9.88 -21.03 5.33
CA ASN A 272 9.00 -21.59 6.34
C ASN A 272 9.75 -21.69 7.66
N GLY A 273 9.32 -20.89 8.63
CA GLY A 273 10.01 -20.78 9.92
C GLY A 273 9.74 -21.96 10.86
N ALA A 274 10.62 -22.14 11.85
CA ALA A 274 10.54 -23.27 12.77
C ALA A 274 9.26 -23.25 13.62
N THR A 275 8.90 -24.40 14.18
CA THR A 275 7.81 -24.50 15.16
C THR A 275 8.38 -24.34 16.57
N ASN A 276 7.86 -23.43 17.38
CA ASN A 276 8.44 -23.11 18.68
C ASN A 276 7.41 -22.74 19.74
N SER A 277 7.88 -22.45 20.97
CA SER A 277 7.02 -22.19 22.13
C SER A 277 6.99 -20.72 22.60
N ASN A 278 8.04 -19.92 22.34
CA ASN A 278 8.11 -18.52 22.81
C ASN A 278 8.29 -17.48 21.71
N LEU A 279 9.40 -17.44 20.96
CA LEU A 279 9.67 -16.34 20.01
C LEU A 279 10.11 -16.86 18.64
N ALA A 280 9.28 -16.72 17.61
CA ALA A 280 9.61 -17.18 16.24
C ALA A 280 9.71 -16.04 15.25
N ALA A 281 10.73 -16.07 14.38
CA ALA A 281 10.76 -15.27 13.16
C ALA A 281 11.35 -16.09 12.00
N ALA A 282 10.75 -16.00 10.82
CA ALA A 282 11.35 -16.60 9.63
C ALA A 282 12.63 -15.84 9.23
N LEU A 283 12.61 -14.51 9.35
CA LEU A 283 13.77 -13.65 9.17
C LEU A 283 14.08 -12.89 10.47
N PHE A 284 15.31 -12.98 10.94
CA PHE A 284 15.81 -12.23 12.07
C PHE A 284 17.00 -11.39 11.64
N CYS A 285 17.03 -10.13 12.06
CA CYS A 285 18.18 -9.28 11.83
C CYS A 285 18.48 -8.49 13.08
N ASN A 286 19.58 -8.79 13.76
CA ASN A 286 20.02 -8.01 14.92
C ASN A 286 21.11 -7.00 14.56
N SER A 287 21.90 -7.31 13.53
CA SER A 287 23.03 -6.53 13.03
C SER A 287 23.16 -6.63 11.51
N GLY A 288 24.03 -5.83 10.92
CA GLY A 288 24.34 -5.87 9.50
C GLY A 288 23.38 -5.04 8.64
N ALA A 289 23.53 -5.15 7.33
CA ALA A 289 22.75 -4.40 6.34
C ALA A 289 22.31 -5.26 5.14
N PRO A 290 21.92 -6.55 5.31
CA PRO A 290 21.56 -7.39 4.18
C PRO A 290 20.33 -6.85 3.44
N VAL A 291 20.17 -7.29 2.19
CA VAL A 291 18.99 -6.99 1.39
C VAL A 291 18.15 -8.23 1.20
N PHE A 292 16.96 -8.19 1.79
CA PHE A 292 15.91 -9.19 1.68
C PHE A 292 14.96 -8.76 0.56
N ASN A 293 14.91 -9.54 -0.53
CA ASN A 293 14.17 -9.19 -1.75
C ASN A 293 13.26 -10.33 -2.22
N ASN A 294 12.07 -10.02 -2.73
CA ASN A 294 11.17 -11.00 -3.36
C ASN A 294 10.89 -12.26 -2.50
N LEU A 295 10.77 -12.08 -1.18
CA LEU A 295 10.61 -13.20 -0.25
C LEU A 295 9.14 -13.52 0.02
N ALA A 296 8.85 -14.76 0.39
CA ALA A 296 7.67 -15.13 1.16
C ALA A 296 8.15 -15.74 2.49
N ALA A 297 7.87 -15.12 3.63
CA ALA A 297 8.39 -15.63 4.91
C ALA A 297 7.26 -15.80 5.93
N ALA A 298 7.11 -17.02 6.44
CA ALA A 298 6.10 -17.35 7.44
C ALA A 298 6.57 -18.47 8.39
N PRO A 299 6.52 -18.28 9.72
CA PRO A 299 6.70 -19.37 10.67
C PRO A 299 5.61 -20.45 10.57
N ARG A 300 5.92 -21.71 10.92
CA ARG A 300 4.97 -22.83 10.94
C ARG A 300 3.97 -22.73 12.12
N THR A 301 2.76 -23.26 11.92
CA THR A 301 1.54 -23.00 12.72
C THR A 301 1.22 -23.98 13.86
N ASN A 302 2.03 -25.00 14.13
CA ASN A 302 1.51 -26.20 14.82
C ASN A 302 1.65 -26.25 16.34
N MET A 303 1.91 -25.14 17.04
CA MET A 303 1.96 -25.14 18.50
C MET A 303 1.24 -23.93 19.10
N ALA A 304 0.58 -24.14 20.25
CA ALA A 304 0.09 -23.06 21.10
C ALA A 304 1.31 -22.30 21.66
N VAL A 305 1.78 -21.31 20.91
CA VAL A 305 2.94 -20.51 21.27
C VAL A 305 2.48 -19.44 22.26
N THR A 306 2.98 -19.50 23.49
CA THR A 306 2.67 -18.51 24.53
C THR A 306 3.34 -17.15 24.30
N GLY A 307 4.30 -17.07 23.37
CA GLY A 307 5.00 -15.84 23.04
C GLY A 307 4.87 -15.40 21.57
N SER A 308 5.59 -14.35 21.21
CA SER A 308 5.38 -13.60 19.97
C SER A 308 5.87 -14.30 18.71
N ILE A 309 5.13 -14.14 17.61
CA ILE A 309 5.50 -14.73 16.31
C ILE A 309 5.53 -13.67 15.20
N TYR A 310 6.62 -13.64 14.43
CA TYR A 310 6.84 -12.64 13.41
C TYR A 310 7.16 -13.25 12.04
N GLY A 311 6.71 -12.61 10.95
CA GLY A 311 7.26 -12.90 9.62
C GLY A 311 8.75 -12.53 9.57
N ALA A 312 9.06 -11.30 9.97
CA ALA A 312 10.43 -10.84 10.22
C ALA A 312 10.54 -10.00 11.50
N SER A 313 11.71 -10.01 12.13
CA SER A 313 12.02 -9.19 13.31
C SER A 313 13.39 -8.52 13.17
N PHE A 314 13.41 -7.18 13.14
CA PHE A 314 14.62 -6.38 13.00
C PHE A 314 14.96 -5.69 14.32
N GLY A 315 16.02 -6.18 14.98
CA GLY A 315 16.62 -5.70 16.23
C GLY A 315 17.39 -4.38 16.09
N ASN A 316 17.78 -3.79 17.22
CA ASN A 316 18.24 -2.39 17.34
C ASN A 316 19.38 -1.96 16.41
N SER A 317 20.25 -2.86 15.96
CA SER A 317 21.41 -2.55 15.11
C SER A 317 21.25 -3.02 13.67
N CYS A 318 20.04 -3.42 13.28
CA CYS A 318 19.75 -3.88 11.93
C CYS A 318 19.56 -2.71 10.96
N ASN A 319 20.38 -2.65 9.91
CA ASN A 319 20.27 -1.69 8.80
C ASN A 319 19.79 -2.37 7.50
N ALA A 320 19.03 -3.46 7.61
CA ALA A 320 18.61 -4.24 6.46
C ALA A 320 17.65 -3.45 5.55
N THR A 321 17.68 -3.79 4.26
CA THR A 321 16.64 -3.38 3.32
C THR A 321 15.69 -4.56 3.10
N LEU A 322 14.40 -4.37 3.40
CA LEU A 322 13.34 -5.30 3.07
C LEU A 322 12.52 -4.73 1.91
N GLN A 323 12.50 -5.44 0.79
CA GLN A 323 11.81 -4.98 -0.41
C GLN A 323 11.08 -6.07 -1.17
N ASN A 324 9.97 -5.71 -1.83
CA ASN A 324 9.21 -6.59 -2.72
C ASN A 324 8.79 -7.93 -2.07
N SER A 325 8.70 -7.98 -0.75
CA SER A 325 8.56 -9.22 0.01
C SER A 325 7.16 -9.35 0.60
N ARG A 326 6.69 -10.58 0.78
CA ARG A 326 5.49 -10.92 1.53
C ARG A 326 5.89 -11.54 2.85
N LEU A 327 5.62 -10.86 3.95
CA LEU A 327 5.84 -11.40 5.29
C LEU A 327 4.50 -11.72 5.92
N GLN A 328 4.37 -12.90 6.50
CA GLN A 328 3.12 -13.34 7.11
C GLN A 328 3.42 -14.09 8.41
N ALA A 329 2.92 -13.60 9.55
CA ALA A 329 2.94 -14.44 10.76
C ALA A 329 2.01 -15.66 10.54
N PRO A 330 2.18 -16.81 11.22
CA PRO A 330 1.15 -17.84 11.31
C PRO A 330 -0.01 -17.42 12.23
N PRO A 331 -1.19 -18.05 12.10
CA PRO A 331 -2.21 -17.98 13.15
C PRO A 331 -1.70 -18.51 14.51
N ASN A 332 -2.06 -17.84 15.60
CA ASN A 332 -1.72 -18.25 16.99
C ASN A 332 -2.73 -17.70 18.01
N THR A 333 -3.43 -18.54 18.75
CA THR A 333 -4.51 -18.10 19.65
C THR A 333 -4.08 -17.26 20.87
N SER A 334 -2.81 -17.25 21.29
CA SER A 334 -2.45 -16.74 22.63
C SER A 334 -1.48 -15.56 22.71
N ALA A 335 -0.84 -15.14 21.62
CA ALA A 335 0.22 -14.13 21.67
C ALA A 335 0.11 -13.01 20.64
N TRP A 336 1.06 -12.07 20.72
CA TRP A 336 1.32 -11.09 19.67
C TRP A 336 1.81 -11.77 18.41
N CYS A 337 1.34 -11.31 17.26
CA CYS A 337 1.93 -11.70 16.01
C CYS A 337 1.99 -10.53 15.05
N ALA A 338 3.05 -10.45 14.25
CA ALA A 338 3.15 -9.42 13.24
C ALA A 338 3.80 -9.89 11.95
N GLY A 339 3.38 -9.31 10.82
CA GLY A 339 4.13 -9.49 9.57
C GLY A 339 5.58 -9.03 9.74
N LEU A 340 5.76 -7.87 10.38
CA LEU A 340 7.07 -7.29 10.66
C LEU A 340 7.13 -6.67 12.08
N ASN A 341 8.19 -6.98 12.82
CA ASN A 341 8.55 -6.33 14.08
C ASN A 341 9.80 -5.45 13.89
N LEU A 342 9.69 -4.17 14.21
CA LEU A 342 10.76 -3.17 14.06
C LEU A 342 11.20 -2.61 15.41
N ASN A 343 12.35 -3.10 15.88
CA ASN A 343 13.11 -2.55 17.00
C ASN A 343 14.33 -1.74 16.51
N SER A 344 14.54 -1.62 15.19
CA SER A 344 15.58 -0.78 14.58
C SER A 344 15.02 0.50 13.97
N ALA A 345 15.75 1.61 14.12
CA ALA A 345 15.46 2.88 13.44
C ALA A 345 15.89 2.90 11.96
N ASN A 346 16.85 2.06 11.57
CA ASN A 346 17.63 2.24 10.34
C ASN A 346 17.24 1.32 9.19
N ALA A 347 16.28 0.42 9.39
CA ALA A 347 15.85 -0.49 8.34
C ALA A 347 15.07 0.25 7.25
N THR A 348 15.32 -0.11 5.98
CA THR A 348 14.56 0.43 4.83
C THR A 348 13.48 -0.56 4.43
N ILE A 349 12.20 -0.17 4.49
CA ILE A 349 11.04 -1.04 4.24
C ILE A 349 10.20 -0.51 3.08
N LYS A 350 10.16 -1.22 1.95
CA LYS A 350 9.47 -0.76 0.73
C LYS A 350 8.81 -1.84 -0.12
N ASN A 351 7.67 -1.53 -0.72
CA ASN A 351 7.00 -2.41 -1.68
C ASN A 351 6.68 -3.80 -1.12
N ASN A 352 6.44 -3.90 0.19
CA ASN A 352 6.17 -5.17 0.84
C ASN A 352 4.68 -5.40 1.06
N GLN A 353 4.30 -6.67 1.17
CA GLN A 353 3.01 -7.13 1.69
C GLN A 353 3.23 -7.66 3.11
N LEU A 354 2.78 -6.94 4.13
CA LEU A 354 3.06 -7.23 5.53
C LEU A 354 1.76 -7.65 6.22
N LEU A 355 1.67 -8.94 6.53
CA LEU A 355 0.46 -9.61 6.98
C LEU A 355 0.60 -10.10 8.43
N GLY A 356 -0.10 -9.48 9.38
CA GLY A 356 -0.33 -10.09 10.70
C GLY A 356 -1.39 -11.16 10.54
N ASN A 357 -1.21 -12.40 11.00
CA ASN A 357 -2.27 -13.41 10.87
C ASN A 357 -3.19 -13.49 12.07
N SER A 358 -4.23 -14.31 12.04
CA SER A 358 -5.16 -14.48 13.15
C SER A 358 -4.47 -14.91 14.45
N CYS A 359 -4.27 -13.97 15.38
CA CYS A 359 -3.71 -14.28 16.68
C CYS A 359 -4.34 -13.50 17.84
N GLY A 360 -3.74 -13.65 19.03
CA GLY A 360 -4.11 -12.91 20.24
C GLY A 360 -4.17 -11.40 19.99
N ARG A 361 -3.10 -10.87 19.42
CA ARG A 361 -2.98 -9.45 19.04
C ARG A 361 -2.20 -9.30 17.72
N PRO A 362 -2.88 -9.42 16.57
CA PRO A 362 -2.24 -9.30 15.28
C PRO A 362 -1.96 -7.85 14.91
N ALA A 363 -0.75 -7.64 14.37
CA ALA A 363 -0.34 -6.39 13.75
C ALA A 363 0.18 -6.65 12.34
N GLY A 364 -0.10 -5.78 11.37
CA GLY A 364 0.65 -5.80 10.12
C GLY A 364 2.13 -5.47 10.39
N ILE A 365 2.35 -4.37 11.12
CA ILE A 365 3.66 -3.95 11.64
C ILE A 365 3.57 -3.60 13.13
N LEU A 366 4.52 -4.09 13.92
CA LEU A 366 4.79 -3.64 15.28
C LEU A 366 6.07 -2.79 15.29
N ILE A 367 6.01 -1.55 15.80
CA ILE A 367 7.14 -0.61 15.86
C ILE A 367 7.44 -0.28 17.32
N LEU A 368 8.65 -0.64 17.76
CA LEU A 368 9.18 -0.45 19.11
C LEU A 368 10.48 0.36 19.12
N ALA A 369 10.93 0.85 17.96
CA ALA A 369 12.10 1.73 17.83
C ALA A 369 11.72 3.19 17.59
N ASN A 370 12.53 4.10 18.14
CA ASN A 370 12.50 5.52 17.81
C ASN A 370 13.02 5.78 16.39
N GLY A 371 12.61 6.87 15.75
CA GLY A 371 13.19 7.36 14.49
C GLY A 371 12.85 6.56 13.24
N VAL A 372 11.99 5.54 13.34
CA VAL A 372 11.60 4.68 12.20
C VAL A 372 10.92 5.51 11.11
N THR A 373 11.34 5.30 9.86
CA THR A 373 10.70 5.91 8.69
C THR A 373 10.14 4.82 7.78
N LEU A 374 8.81 4.80 7.62
CA LEU A 374 8.10 4.00 6.63
C LEU A 374 7.61 4.94 5.53
N SER A 375 8.40 5.19 4.49
CA SER A 375 8.06 6.22 3.48
C SER A 375 7.70 5.68 2.10
N GLN A 376 7.78 4.36 1.92
CA GLN A 376 7.67 3.71 0.62
C GLN A 376 6.51 2.72 0.62
N TYR A 377 5.80 2.59 -0.50
CA TYR A 377 4.50 1.92 -0.61
C TYR A 377 4.50 0.48 -0.07
N ASN A 378 4.06 0.25 1.18
CA ASN A 378 3.76 -1.10 1.66
C ASN A 378 2.24 -1.31 1.75
N TYR A 379 1.83 -2.53 1.46
CA TYR A 379 0.51 -3.05 1.76
C TYR A 379 0.58 -3.71 3.14
N ILE A 380 -0.15 -3.17 4.11
CA ILE A 380 -0.11 -3.59 5.51
C ILE A 380 -1.50 -4.06 5.90
N HIS A 381 -1.61 -5.31 6.36
CA HIS A 381 -2.89 -5.90 6.72
C HIS A 381 -2.78 -6.83 7.93
N ALA A 382 -3.58 -6.64 8.97
CA ALA A 382 -3.76 -7.65 10.01
C ALA A 382 -4.99 -8.52 9.69
N THR A 383 -4.80 -9.80 9.44
CA THR A 383 -5.88 -10.78 9.36
C THR A 383 -6.43 -11.06 10.76
N GLY A 384 -7.75 -11.25 10.85
CA GLY A 384 -8.51 -10.93 12.06
C GLY A 384 -8.16 -11.71 13.34
N SER A 385 -8.34 -11.07 14.50
CA SER A 385 -8.19 -11.68 15.82
C SER A 385 -9.48 -12.35 16.29
N ASN A 386 -9.35 -13.43 17.03
CA ASN A 386 -10.45 -14.04 17.77
C ASN A 386 -10.65 -13.45 19.18
N THR A 387 -9.73 -12.64 19.70
CA THR A 387 -9.62 -12.44 21.16
C THR A 387 -9.57 -11.01 21.67
N ALA A 388 -9.24 -9.96 20.89
CA ALA A 388 -9.71 -8.59 21.20
C ALA A 388 -9.26 -7.51 20.21
N TYR A 389 -8.00 -7.51 19.76
CA TYR A 389 -7.46 -6.30 19.10
C TYR A 389 -6.67 -6.61 17.85
N THR A 390 -6.93 -5.89 16.77
CA THR A 390 -6.10 -5.92 15.56
C THR A 390 -5.56 -4.54 15.22
N TYR A 391 -4.35 -4.53 14.67
CA TYR A 391 -3.64 -3.32 14.31
C TYR A 391 -3.13 -3.40 12.87
N GLY A 392 -3.37 -2.39 12.04
CA GLY A 392 -2.58 -2.27 10.81
C GLY A 392 -1.12 -2.00 11.19
N ILE A 393 -0.90 -0.91 11.92
CA ILE A 393 0.38 -0.56 12.54
C ILE A 393 0.18 -0.26 14.02
N HIS A 394 1.00 -0.85 14.88
CA HIS A 394 1.05 -0.53 16.31
C HIS A 394 2.40 0.10 16.65
N LEU A 395 2.38 1.33 17.18
CA LEU A 395 3.54 2.07 17.67
C LEU A 395 3.49 2.09 19.19
N ALA A 396 4.47 1.49 19.86
CA ALA A 396 4.48 1.40 21.33
C ALA A 396 5.80 1.91 21.92
N SER A 397 5.72 2.96 22.74
CA SER A 397 6.87 3.56 23.44
C SER A 397 7.95 4.11 22.49
N VAL A 398 7.54 4.75 21.39
CA VAL A 398 8.43 5.26 20.33
C VAL A 398 8.24 6.74 20.05
N SER A 399 9.25 7.41 19.51
CA SER A 399 9.25 8.83 19.16
C SER A 399 9.99 9.07 17.84
N GLY A 400 9.69 10.17 17.15
CA GLY A 400 10.32 10.52 15.87
C GLY A 400 9.97 9.58 14.71
N VAL A 401 8.87 8.82 14.82
CA VAL A 401 8.44 7.91 13.74
C VAL A 401 7.69 8.66 12.66
N MET A 402 7.99 8.35 11.40
CA MET A 402 7.24 8.82 10.23
C MET A 402 6.59 7.64 9.51
N VAL A 403 5.26 7.65 9.38
CA VAL A 403 4.48 6.71 8.58
C VAL A 403 3.91 7.44 7.36
N ALA A 404 4.43 7.13 6.18
CA ALA A 404 4.10 7.82 4.94
C ALA A 404 3.88 6.89 3.74
N ASN A 405 2.93 7.22 2.87
CA ASN A 405 2.66 6.51 1.61
C ASN A 405 2.30 5.03 1.79
N GLN A 406 1.63 4.66 2.88
CA GLN A 406 1.24 3.28 3.16
C GLN A 406 -0.22 3.01 2.78
N TRP A 407 -0.51 1.76 2.43
CA TRP A 407 -1.87 1.25 2.37
C TRP A 407 -2.08 0.33 3.57
N ILE A 408 -2.95 0.71 4.49
CA ILE A 408 -3.05 0.12 5.82
C ILE A 408 -4.48 -0.37 6.07
N SER A 409 -4.62 -1.60 6.55
CA SER A 409 -5.89 -2.16 7.00
C SER A 409 -5.71 -2.97 8.28
N ALA A 410 -6.50 -2.68 9.31
CA ALA A 410 -6.44 -3.47 10.55
C ALA A 410 -7.12 -4.85 10.44
N GLY A 411 -7.76 -5.16 9.32
CA GLY A 411 -8.64 -6.33 9.15
C GLY A 411 -9.67 -6.48 10.27
N SER A 412 -9.88 -7.69 10.82
CA SER A 412 -11.04 -7.94 11.71
C SER A 412 -10.70 -8.17 13.19
N GLY A 413 -11.07 -7.25 14.08
CA GLY A 413 -10.76 -7.28 15.53
C GLY A 413 -11.49 -8.32 16.37
N GLY A 414 -12.34 -9.17 15.77
CA GLY A 414 -13.23 -10.06 16.52
C GLY A 414 -14.17 -9.25 17.42
N THR A 415 -14.17 -9.53 18.73
CA THR A 415 -15.05 -8.91 19.72
C THR A 415 -14.55 -7.57 20.30
N GLY A 416 -13.27 -7.20 20.12
CA GLY A 416 -12.75 -5.95 20.67
C GLY A 416 -12.64 -4.83 19.62
N ALA A 417 -11.43 -4.29 19.41
CA ALA A 417 -11.20 -3.14 18.53
C ALA A 417 -10.25 -3.42 17.36
N ALA A 418 -10.57 -2.87 16.20
CA ALA A 418 -9.73 -2.85 15.02
C ALA A 418 -9.21 -1.43 14.79
N ARG A 419 -7.89 -1.26 14.71
CA ARG A 419 -7.25 0.06 14.61
C ARG A 419 -6.29 0.09 13.44
N GLY A 420 -6.53 0.97 12.47
CA GLY A 420 -5.63 1.12 11.32
C GLY A 420 -4.21 1.45 11.78
N ILE A 421 -4.06 2.52 12.55
CA ILE A 421 -2.82 2.89 13.24
C ILE A 421 -3.14 3.13 14.72
N PHE A 422 -2.38 2.50 15.63
CA PHE A 422 -2.52 2.68 17.08
C PHE A 422 -1.23 3.21 17.71
N LEU A 423 -1.32 4.31 18.45
CA LEU A 423 -0.21 4.96 19.15
C LEU A 423 -0.36 4.76 20.65
N GLU A 424 0.62 4.11 21.27
CA GLU A 424 0.67 3.81 22.70
C GLU A 424 1.97 4.34 23.30
N ASN A 425 1.87 5.25 24.29
CA ASN A 425 3.03 5.82 24.99
C ASN A 425 4.09 6.45 24.06
N THR A 426 3.67 7.05 22.94
CA THR A 426 4.61 7.58 21.93
C THR A 426 5.12 8.98 22.29
N GLY A 427 6.23 9.41 21.69
CA GLY A 427 6.62 10.82 21.58
C GLY A 427 6.00 11.47 20.33
N ALA A 428 6.73 12.40 19.71
CA ALA A 428 6.28 13.05 18.49
C ALA A 428 6.21 12.08 17.30
N ILE A 429 5.08 12.01 16.58
CA ILE A 429 4.86 11.09 15.44
C ILE A 429 4.28 11.87 14.23
N THR A 430 4.70 11.52 13.01
CA THR A 430 4.11 12.05 11.77
C THR A 430 3.44 10.92 10.98
N ILE A 431 2.17 11.11 10.61
CA ILE A 431 1.39 10.18 9.78
C ILE A 431 0.90 10.96 8.57
N THR A 432 1.42 10.64 7.38
CA THR A 432 1.16 11.44 6.18
C THR A 432 0.91 10.64 4.91
N ASP A 433 0.06 11.10 4.01
CA ASP A 433 -0.07 10.52 2.66
C ASP A 433 -0.44 9.01 2.65
N ASN A 434 -1.12 8.50 3.69
CA ASN A 434 -1.53 7.10 3.79
C ASN A 434 -2.99 6.90 3.35
N ILE A 435 -3.32 5.69 2.94
CA ILE A 435 -4.70 5.20 2.87
C ILE A 435 -4.90 4.22 4.04
N ILE A 436 -5.79 4.55 4.96
CA ILE A 436 -5.95 3.86 6.24
C ILE A 436 -7.39 3.37 6.36
N TYR A 437 -7.56 2.05 6.51
CA TYR A 437 -8.82 1.40 6.84
C TYR A 437 -8.77 0.93 8.29
N GLY A 438 -9.72 1.38 9.10
CA GLY A 438 -9.83 0.99 10.50
C GLY A 438 -10.12 -0.50 10.69
N GLY A 439 -10.73 -1.17 9.70
CA GLY A 439 -11.03 -2.61 9.75
C GLY A 439 -12.48 -2.92 10.14
N SER A 440 -12.71 -4.08 10.77
CA SER A 440 -14.04 -4.58 11.13
C SER A 440 -14.05 -5.23 12.52
N SER A 441 -14.75 -4.63 13.48
CA SER A 441 -14.88 -5.12 14.86
C SER A 441 -16.01 -4.36 15.57
N ALA A 442 -16.23 -4.62 16.87
CA ALA A 442 -17.15 -3.80 17.66
C ALA A 442 -16.71 -2.32 17.68
N ASN A 443 -15.43 -2.04 17.88
CA ASN A 443 -14.90 -0.68 17.92
C ASN A 443 -13.83 -0.47 16.87
N VAL A 444 -14.15 0.25 15.79
CA VAL A 444 -13.23 0.44 14.68
C VAL A 444 -12.69 1.86 14.69
N THR A 445 -11.39 2.02 14.47
CA THR A 445 -10.77 3.34 14.38
C THR A 445 -9.73 3.38 13.27
N GLY A 446 -9.75 4.42 12.43
CA GLY A 446 -8.69 4.66 11.46
C GLY A 446 -7.34 4.90 12.15
N ILE A 447 -7.25 5.98 12.93
CA ILE A 447 -6.07 6.32 13.75
C ILE A 447 -6.48 6.52 15.21
N SER A 448 -5.89 5.77 16.12
CA SER A 448 -6.19 5.82 17.55
C SER A 448 -4.97 6.23 18.35
N LEU A 449 -5.10 7.29 19.15
CA LEU A 449 -4.06 7.83 20.00
C LEU A 449 -4.44 7.55 21.45
N ASN A 450 -3.63 6.76 22.15
CA ASN A 450 -3.86 6.47 23.57
C ASN A 450 -3.52 7.69 24.47
N ALA A 451 -3.98 7.66 25.72
CA ALA A 451 -3.73 8.65 26.79
C ALA A 451 -2.34 9.25 26.85
N ALA A 452 -1.32 8.42 26.74
CA ALA A 452 0.07 8.81 26.87
C ALA A 452 0.77 9.04 25.52
N ALA A 453 0.03 9.17 24.42
CA ALA A 453 0.62 9.51 23.13
C ALA A 453 1.09 10.98 23.11
N GLY A 454 2.30 11.19 22.62
CA GLY A 454 2.90 12.49 22.37
C GLY A 454 2.21 13.24 21.22
N LEU A 455 2.73 14.42 20.88
CA LEU A 455 2.26 15.20 19.73
C LEU A 455 2.20 14.35 18.45
N ALA A 456 1.09 14.41 17.73
CA ALA A 456 0.93 13.72 16.46
C ALA A 456 0.56 14.71 15.36
N THR A 457 1.26 14.64 14.23
CA THR A 457 0.93 15.36 13.01
C THR A 457 0.31 14.39 12.01
N ILE A 458 -1.00 14.46 11.86
CA ILE A 458 -1.81 13.63 10.97
C ILE A 458 -2.20 14.47 9.77
N ARG A 459 -1.60 14.24 8.61
CA ARG A 459 -1.88 15.07 7.43
C ARG A 459 -2.02 14.32 6.13
N ARG A 460 -2.84 14.83 5.20
CA ARG A 460 -2.92 14.28 3.83
C ARG A 460 -3.27 12.79 3.74
N ASN A 461 -3.89 12.21 4.77
CA ASN A 461 -4.29 10.80 4.76
C ASN A 461 -5.72 10.63 4.25
N THR A 462 -6.01 9.56 3.51
CA THR A 462 -7.38 9.02 3.41
C THR A 462 -7.61 8.12 4.62
N ILE A 463 -8.57 8.47 5.47
CA ILE A 463 -8.89 7.72 6.68
C ILE A 463 -10.32 7.22 6.56
N ILE A 464 -10.48 5.91 6.51
CA ILE A 464 -11.77 5.25 6.45
C ILE A 464 -11.97 4.53 7.77
N GLY A 465 -12.95 5.00 8.56
CA GLY A 465 -13.19 4.48 9.90
C GLY A 465 -13.67 3.02 9.94
N GLY A 466 -14.02 2.42 8.80
CA GLY A 466 -14.48 1.03 8.66
C GLY A 466 -13.54 0.16 7.82
N ASP A 467 -14.07 -0.94 7.27
CA ASP A 467 -13.34 -1.85 6.40
C ASP A 467 -13.33 -1.36 4.94
N GLN A 468 -12.63 -2.08 4.05
CA GLN A 468 -12.53 -1.74 2.63
C GLN A 468 -13.82 -1.86 1.84
N ASN A 469 -14.77 -2.64 2.35
CA ASN A 469 -16.04 -2.88 1.69
C ASN A 469 -17.10 -1.87 2.15
N GLY A 470 -16.75 -0.93 3.04
CA GLY A 470 -17.71 -0.06 3.71
C GLY A 470 -18.61 -0.80 4.69
N ASN A 471 -18.31 -2.06 4.97
CA ASN A 471 -19.04 -2.94 5.87
C ASN A 471 -18.35 -2.90 7.24
N GLY A 472 -18.68 -1.91 8.06
CA GLY A 472 -18.33 -1.95 9.49
C GLY A 472 -19.19 -2.99 10.23
N ALA A 473 -19.09 -4.25 9.83
CA ALA A 473 -19.93 -5.35 10.27
C ALA A 473 -20.12 -5.32 11.79
N SER A 474 -21.36 -5.10 12.23
CA SER A 474 -21.79 -5.07 13.65
C SER A 474 -21.04 -4.11 14.59
N SER A 475 -20.30 -3.12 14.06
CA SER A 475 -19.57 -2.17 14.91
C SER A 475 -20.52 -1.36 15.80
N THR A 476 -20.24 -1.27 17.09
CA THR A 476 -20.90 -0.34 18.01
C THR A 476 -20.42 1.09 17.75
N SER A 477 -19.13 1.26 17.46
CA SER A 477 -18.55 2.56 17.18
C SER A 477 -17.52 2.51 16.06
N VAL A 478 -17.59 3.50 15.16
CA VAL A 478 -16.63 3.72 14.08
C VAL A 478 -16.08 5.12 14.19
N MET A 479 -14.75 5.23 14.21
CA MET A 479 -14.06 6.50 14.38
C MET A 479 -13.03 6.72 13.27
N GLY A 480 -12.94 7.93 12.72
CA GLY A 480 -11.85 8.30 11.82
C GLY A 480 -10.55 8.45 12.60
N VAL A 481 -10.52 9.46 13.47
CA VAL A 481 -9.42 9.75 14.39
C VAL A 481 -9.94 9.78 15.81
N TYR A 482 -9.32 8.99 16.70
CA TYR A 482 -9.61 9.00 18.14
C TYR A 482 -8.46 9.62 18.91
N LEU A 483 -8.74 10.73 19.59
CA LEU A 483 -7.83 11.49 20.44
C LEU A 483 -8.09 11.11 21.90
N GLY A 484 -7.42 10.05 22.32
CA GLY A 484 -7.37 9.65 23.72
C GLY A 484 -6.28 10.36 24.51
N SER A 485 -5.45 11.22 23.93
CA SER A 485 -4.29 11.84 24.60
C SER A 485 -4.48 13.31 24.94
N ALA A 486 -3.77 13.77 25.97
CA ALA A 486 -3.67 15.17 26.37
C ALA A 486 -2.52 15.93 25.68
N GLN A 487 -2.25 15.67 24.39
CA GLN A 487 -1.39 16.53 23.54
C GLN A 487 -2.13 17.35 22.44
N ASN A 488 -1.54 18.49 22.03
CA ASN A 488 -2.08 19.38 20.99
C ASN A 488 -1.85 18.85 19.56
N HIS A 489 -2.51 17.75 19.21
CA HIS A 489 -2.37 17.11 17.89
C HIS A 489 -2.76 18.03 16.73
N ILE A 490 -2.12 17.83 15.57
CA ILE A 490 -2.41 18.56 14.33
C ILE A 490 -3.04 17.59 13.34
N ILE A 491 -4.27 17.86 12.92
CA ILE A 491 -5.05 17.08 11.96
C ILE A 491 -5.37 17.99 10.77
N THR A 492 -4.70 17.78 9.64
CA THR A 492 -4.86 18.68 8.48
C THR A 492 -4.85 18.02 7.11
N ASN A 493 -5.61 18.54 6.16
CA ASN A 493 -5.61 18.07 4.76
C ASN A 493 -6.01 16.59 4.62
N ASN A 494 -6.69 16.03 5.62
CA ASN A 494 -7.14 14.64 5.58
C ASN A 494 -8.54 14.56 4.94
N VAL A 495 -8.77 13.45 4.27
CA VAL A 495 -10.12 13.01 3.89
C VAL A 495 -10.49 11.94 4.89
N ILE A 496 -11.53 12.19 5.68
CA ILE A 496 -12.01 11.28 6.72
C ILE A 496 -13.41 10.82 6.32
N VAL A 497 -13.58 9.53 6.06
CA VAL A 497 -14.88 8.96 5.66
C VAL A 497 -15.31 7.89 6.65
N LEU A 498 -16.50 8.05 7.21
CA LEU A 498 -17.08 7.09 8.14
C LEU A 498 -18.04 6.19 7.39
N GLN A 499 -17.51 5.08 6.87
CA GLN A 499 -18.30 4.10 6.12
C GLN A 499 -18.67 2.93 7.04
N SER A 500 -19.81 3.04 7.73
CA SER A 500 -20.29 1.93 8.55
C SER A 500 -21.76 2.03 8.91
N ALA A 501 -22.43 0.88 9.00
CA ALA A 501 -23.71 0.70 9.67
C ALA A 501 -23.58 0.71 11.22
N ALA A 502 -22.52 1.32 11.75
CA ALA A 502 -22.24 1.37 13.18
C ALA A 502 -23.36 2.09 13.92
N THR A 503 -23.64 1.71 15.17
CA THR A 503 -24.58 2.48 16.00
C THR A 503 -24.09 3.91 16.24
N SER A 504 -22.78 4.15 16.25
CA SER A 504 -22.19 5.49 16.34
C SER A 504 -21.05 5.65 15.35
N SER A 505 -21.07 6.75 14.59
CA SER A 505 -19.98 7.13 13.68
C SER A 505 -19.43 8.50 14.07
N ILE A 506 -18.12 8.57 14.34
CA ILE A 506 -17.43 9.81 14.75
C ILE A 506 -16.24 10.14 13.85
N GLY A 507 -16.18 11.34 13.27
CA GLY A 507 -15.07 11.73 12.39
C GLY A 507 -13.78 11.91 13.17
N VAL A 508 -13.81 12.86 14.10
CA VAL A 508 -12.77 13.11 15.10
C VAL A 508 -13.38 13.06 16.49
N ALA A 509 -12.92 12.12 17.32
CA ALA A 509 -13.42 11.88 18.66
C ALA A 509 -12.41 12.30 19.72
N PHE A 510 -12.88 12.90 20.82
CA PHE A 510 -12.11 13.30 21.99
C PHE A 510 -12.64 12.52 23.18
N ASP A 511 -11.78 11.94 24.01
CA ASP A 511 -12.27 11.04 25.09
C ASP A 511 -11.50 11.10 26.41
N PHE A 512 -10.44 11.90 26.53
CA PHE A 512 -9.63 11.96 27.75
C PHE A 512 -9.76 13.27 28.53
N ALA A 513 -9.79 13.17 29.87
CA ALA A 513 -9.66 14.29 30.80
C ALA A 513 -8.22 14.78 30.86
N GLY A 514 -7.99 16.08 30.60
CA GLY A 514 -6.63 16.67 30.64
C GLY A 514 -6.31 17.72 29.58
N VAL A 515 -7.35 18.29 28.93
CA VAL A 515 -7.36 19.46 28.04
C VAL A 515 -6.21 19.60 27.05
N THR A 516 -6.53 19.36 25.80
CA THR A 516 -5.77 19.91 24.67
C THR A 516 -6.63 20.70 23.73
N SER A 517 -5.96 21.57 22.99
CA SER A 517 -6.53 22.37 21.91
C SER A 517 -5.94 21.83 20.59
N PRO A 518 -6.34 20.63 20.12
CA PRO A 518 -5.85 20.14 18.85
C PRO A 518 -6.31 21.05 17.71
N VAL A 519 -5.54 21.02 16.62
CA VAL A 519 -5.80 21.80 15.42
C VAL A 519 -6.41 20.90 14.38
N ILE A 520 -7.67 21.14 14.03
CA ILE A 520 -8.43 20.40 13.02
C ILE A 520 -8.73 21.37 11.88
N VAL A 521 -7.88 21.41 10.87
CA VAL A 521 -7.98 22.43 9.82
C VAL A 521 -7.79 21.86 8.42
N ASN A 522 -8.57 22.35 7.46
CA ASN A 522 -8.52 21.91 6.06
C ASN A 522 -8.79 20.40 5.91
N ASN A 523 -9.70 19.81 6.68
CA ASN A 523 -10.09 18.41 6.47
C ASN A 523 -11.42 18.34 5.72
N THR A 524 -11.61 17.27 4.95
CA THR A 524 -12.92 16.89 4.41
C THR A 524 -13.42 15.70 5.21
N ILE A 525 -14.47 15.89 6.02
CA ILE A 525 -15.04 14.89 6.91
C ILE A 525 -16.43 14.52 6.43
N ILE A 526 -16.59 13.29 5.95
CA ILE A 526 -17.84 12.77 5.41
C ILE A 526 -18.33 11.65 6.29
N SER A 527 -19.49 11.87 6.90
CA SER A 527 -20.09 10.88 7.78
C SER A 527 -21.25 10.20 7.06
N LYS A 528 -21.14 8.89 6.78
CA LYS A 528 -22.26 8.16 6.17
C LYS A 528 -23.34 7.84 7.21
N SER A 529 -24.49 7.36 6.73
CA SER A 529 -25.66 7.08 7.58
C SER A 529 -25.35 6.12 8.74
N SER A 530 -25.83 6.47 9.93
CA SER A 530 -25.82 5.60 11.12
C SER A 530 -27.23 5.58 11.74
N PRO A 531 -27.70 4.42 12.23
CA PRO A 531 -29.02 4.29 12.83
C PRO A 531 -29.18 5.00 14.18
N SER A 532 -28.11 5.28 14.95
CA SER A 532 -28.24 5.83 16.31
C SER A 532 -27.54 7.16 16.54
N GLY A 533 -26.65 7.58 15.64
CA GLY A 533 -26.14 8.95 15.65
C GLY A 533 -24.77 9.10 15.00
N VAL A 534 -24.55 10.27 14.43
CA VAL A 534 -23.30 10.63 13.77
C VAL A 534 -22.80 11.95 14.33
N ASN A 535 -21.54 12.00 14.76
CA ASN A 535 -20.89 13.25 15.16
C ASN A 535 -19.64 13.43 14.31
N SER A 536 -19.61 14.37 13.37
CA SER A 536 -18.38 14.51 12.55
C SER A 536 -17.18 14.96 13.39
N ILE A 537 -17.41 15.82 14.40
CA ILE A 537 -16.44 16.16 15.44
C ILE A 537 -17.17 16.06 16.79
N ASN A 538 -16.58 15.37 17.76
CA ASN A 538 -17.17 15.15 19.09
C ASN A 538 -16.24 15.69 20.18
N LEU A 539 -16.62 16.84 20.76
CA LEU A 539 -15.86 17.58 21.77
C LEU A 539 -16.24 17.08 23.17
N ARG A 540 -15.22 16.76 23.97
CA ARG A 540 -15.35 16.25 25.34
C ARG A 540 -14.20 16.75 26.20
N ASN A 541 -14.41 16.71 27.52
CA ASN A 541 -13.36 16.82 28.54
C ASN A 541 -12.54 18.13 28.50
N ASP A 542 -13.24 19.25 28.47
CA ASP A 542 -12.74 20.64 28.44
C ASP A 542 -11.75 20.96 27.30
N ALA A 543 -11.72 20.16 26.22
CA ALA A 543 -10.91 20.43 25.04
C ALA A 543 -11.38 21.69 24.31
N THR A 544 -10.45 22.60 23.96
CA THR A 544 -10.75 23.88 23.28
C THR A 544 -10.07 23.95 21.90
N PRO A 545 -10.44 23.06 20.96
CA PRO A 545 -9.72 22.93 19.68
C PRO A 545 -9.83 24.16 18.79
N ILE A 546 -8.91 24.24 17.81
CA ILE A 546 -9.06 25.11 16.65
C ILE A 546 -9.69 24.27 15.53
N ILE A 547 -10.87 24.67 15.08
CA ILE A 547 -11.62 24.00 14.01
C ILE A 547 -11.85 25.00 12.88
N ALA A 548 -11.11 24.87 11.79
CA ALA A 548 -11.27 25.83 10.69
C ALA A 548 -11.12 25.25 9.28
N ASN A 549 -11.68 25.96 8.29
CA ASN A 549 -11.56 25.61 6.87
C ASN A 549 -11.91 24.15 6.53
N ASN A 550 -12.68 23.44 7.38
CA ASN A 550 -13.05 22.07 7.10
C ASN A 550 -14.29 22.04 6.21
N ILE A 551 -14.42 21.00 5.39
CA ILE A 551 -15.70 20.61 4.82
C ILE A 551 -16.24 19.46 5.65
N ILE A 552 -17.44 19.62 6.21
CA ILE A 552 -18.09 18.61 7.03
C ILE A 552 -19.46 18.32 6.44
N ALA A 553 -19.68 17.08 6.03
CA ALA A 553 -20.93 16.63 5.46
C ALA A 553 -21.40 15.35 6.15
N SER A 554 -22.72 15.17 6.18
CA SER A 554 -23.33 13.92 6.65
C SER A 554 -24.34 13.41 5.64
N GLU A 555 -24.47 12.10 5.53
CA GLU A 555 -25.59 11.43 4.84
C GLU A 555 -26.55 10.81 5.87
N SER A 556 -26.29 11.03 7.17
CA SER A 556 -27.12 10.54 8.27
C SER A 556 -28.31 11.46 8.53
N SER A 557 -29.43 10.86 8.91
CA SER A 557 -30.61 11.58 9.39
C SER A 557 -30.55 11.93 10.89
N ILE A 558 -29.54 11.47 11.62
CA ILE A 558 -29.42 11.61 13.08
C ILE A 558 -27.99 11.98 13.47
N GLY A 559 -27.82 12.97 14.36
CA GLY A 559 -26.59 13.41 15.04
C GLY A 559 -26.27 14.91 14.85
N TYR A 560 -24.99 15.28 14.79
CA TYR A 560 -24.52 16.66 14.59
C TYR A 560 -23.23 16.71 13.75
N HIS A 561 -22.95 17.85 13.10
CA HIS A 561 -21.61 18.04 12.53
C HIS A 561 -20.56 18.18 13.64
N ILE A 562 -20.83 19.07 14.60
CA ILE A 562 -19.99 19.27 15.77
C ILE A 562 -20.87 19.08 16.99
N ALA A 563 -20.46 18.20 17.90
CA ALA A 563 -21.18 17.93 19.13
C ALA A 563 -20.26 18.20 20.31
N GLU A 564 -20.61 19.21 21.10
CA GLU A 564 -20.04 19.45 22.41
C GLU A 564 -20.86 18.70 23.45
N LEU A 565 -20.22 17.73 24.11
CA LEU A 565 -20.90 16.83 25.05
C LEU A 565 -20.56 17.13 26.51
N HIS A 566 -19.71 18.12 26.79
CA HIS A 566 -19.33 18.55 28.14
C HIS A 566 -19.28 20.07 28.21
N VAL A 567 -19.64 20.65 29.36
CA VAL A 567 -19.51 22.10 29.58
C VAL A 567 -18.04 22.52 29.47
N GLY A 568 -17.75 23.61 28.76
CA GLY A 568 -16.41 24.18 28.67
C GLY A 568 -15.52 23.51 27.62
N THR A 569 -16.11 22.78 26.66
CA THR A 569 -15.40 22.22 25.50
C THR A 569 -15.52 23.09 24.25
N ASP A 570 -15.80 24.37 24.45
CA ASP A 570 -15.94 25.33 23.38
C ASP A 570 -14.66 25.40 22.53
N PRO A 571 -14.76 25.29 21.19
CA PRO A 571 -13.63 25.56 20.33
C PRO A 571 -13.06 26.95 20.60
N SER A 572 -11.74 27.03 20.79
CA SER A 572 -11.06 28.33 20.89
C SER A 572 -11.18 29.14 19.59
N ILE A 573 -11.29 28.43 18.47
CA ILE A 573 -11.60 28.99 17.15
C ILE A 573 -12.54 28.01 16.44
N LEU A 574 -13.70 28.51 16.00
CA LEU A 574 -14.57 27.82 15.04
C LEU A 574 -14.83 28.78 13.89
N GLU A 575 -14.10 28.63 12.78
CA GLU A 575 -14.16 29.59 11.67
C GLU A 575 -14.10 28.93 10.30
N ASN A 576 -14.83 29.52 9.34
CA ASN A 576 -14.66 29.21 7.92
C ASN A 576 -14.90 27.74 7.53
N ASN A 577 -15.67 27.00 8.31
CA ASN A 577 -16.05 25.63 8.00
C ASN A 577 -17.29 25.62 7.10
N LEU A 578 -17.31 24.74 6.11
CA LEU A 578 -18.47 24.44 5.29
C LEU A 578 -19.20 23.24 5.88
N LEU A 579 -20.41 23.47 6.42
CA LEU A 579 -21.25 22.44 7.05
C LEU A 579 -22.55 22.29 6.26
N PHE A 580 -22.90 21.08 5.82
CA PHE A 580 -24.14 20.82 5.05
C PHE A 580 -24.63 19.37 5.16
N ASN A 581 -25.90 19.15 4.75
CA ASN A 581 -26.61 17.87 4.87
C ASN A 581 -26.70 17.35 6.30
N TYR A 582 -27.23 18.16 7.22
CA TYR A 582 -27.51 17.69 8.57
C TYR A 582 -28.90 18.11 9.05
N PRO A 583 -29.81 17.15 9.28
CA PRO A 583 -31.18 17.48 9.65
C PRO A 583 -31.38 17.83 11.14
N GLN A 584 -30.54 17.32 12.06
CA GLN A 584 -30.69 17.60 13.50
C GLN A 584 -30.01 18.90 13.96
N GLY A 585 -28.80 19.21 13.49
CA GLY A 585 -28.13 20.47 13.84
C GLY A 585 -26.72 20.57 13.28
N LEU A 586 -26.24 21.81 13.12
CA LEU A 586 -24.87 22.10 12.71
C LEU A 586 -23.91 22.02 13.91
N TYR A 587 -24.40 22.43 15.08
CA TYR A 587 -23.65 22.38 16.33
C TYR A 587 -24.59 21.96 17.45
N TYR A 588 -24.14 21.07 18.34
CA TYR A 588 -24.82 20.78 19.60
C TYR A 588 -23.97 21.33 20.74
N ASP A 589 -24.54 22.28 21.48
CA ASP A 589 -24.00 22.87 22.69
C ASP A 589 -24.68 22.20 23.89
N GLN A 590 -23.88 21.63 24.80
CA GLN A 590 -24.38 20.94 25.98
C GLN A 590 -25.16 21.87 26.93
N GLY A 591 -24.88 23.18 26.93
CA GLY A 591 -25.49 24.19 27.80
C GLY A 591 -26.73 24.87 27.21
N VAL A 592 -26.82 25.00 25.88
CA VAL A 592 -27.90 25.74 25.20
C VAL A 592 -28.82 24.85 24.36
N GLY A 593 -28.29 23.77 23.79
CA GLY A 593 -29.01 22.84 22.91
C GLY A 593 -28.48 22.83 21.47
N PHE A 594 -29.35 22.52 20.51
CA PHE A 594 -28.95 22.37 19.10
C PHE A 594 -29.06 23.68 18.31
N HIS A 595 -28.01 24.01 17.58
CA HIS A 595 -27.95 25.14 16.66
C HIS A 595 -28.11 24.62 15.23
N THR A 596 -29.26 24.87 14.64
CA THR A 596 -29.58 24.43 13.27
C THR A 596 -29.20 25.45 12.21
N THR A 597 -28.80 26.66 12.56
CA THR A 597 -28.50 27.71 11.56
C THR A 597 -27.12 28.30 11.74
N ALA A 598 -26.60 28.80 10.64
CA ALA A 598 -25.40 29.62 10.57
C ALA A 598 -25.36 30.74 11.59
N ALA A 599 -26.44 31.53 11.62
CA ALA A 599 -26.57 32.68 12.49
C ALA A 599 -26.57 32.24 13.97
N ALA A 600 -27.22 31.13 14.30
CA ALA A 600 -27.23 30.61 15.66
C ALA A 600 -25.85 30.13 16.12
N VAL A 601 -25.09 29.43 15.26
CA VAL A 601 -23.71 29.03 15.56
C VAL A 601 -22.80 30.26 15.71
N ASN A 602 -22.96 31.26 14.85
CA ASN A 602 -22.17 32.50 14.89
C ASN A 602 -22.57 33.45 16.03
N ALA A 603 -23.74 33.27 16.63
CA ALA A 603 -24.22 34.07 17.76
C ALA A 603 -23.84 33.45 19.12
N MET A 604 -23.19 32.28 19.15
CA MET A 604 -22.68 31.70 20.39
C MET A 604 -21.61 32.63 20.95
N GLY A 605 -21.91 33.28 22.07
CA GLY A 605 -21.08 34.33 22.67
C GLY A 605 -19.76 33.81 23.24
N ASP A 606 -19.66 32.50 23.48
CA ASP A 606 -18.52 31.86 24.12
C ASP A 606 -17.42 31.43 23.14
N ILE A 607 -17.70 31.45 21.83
CA ILE A 607 -16.70 31.23 20.78
C ILE A 607 -16.21 32.60 20.27
N PRO A 608 -14.91 32.92 20.35
CA PRO A 608 -14.36 34.15 19.77
C PRO A 608 -14.62 34.20 18.26
N THR A 609 -15.70 34.85 17.84
CA THR A 609 -16.10 34.98 16.43
C THR A 609 -15.35 36.13 15.77
N ASN A 610 -14.04 35.98 15.60
CA ASN A 610 -13.26 36.97 14.85
C ASN A 610 -13.61 36.98 13.36
N SER A 611 -14.24 35.91 12.82
CA SER A 611 -14.84 35.95 11.49
C SER A 611 -15.82 34.78 11.22
N GLY A 612 -17.11 35.08 11.04
CA GLY A 612 -18.22 34.12 10.94
C GLY A 612 -17.97 32.79 10.22
N ASN A 613 -18.49 31.71 10.79
CA ASN A 613 -18.57 30.40 10.14
C ASN A 613 -19.35 30.51 8.83
N MET A 614 -18.79 29.92 7.78
CA MET A 614 -19.36 29.91 6.43
C MET A 614 -20.32 28.74 6.27
N THR A 615 -21.38 28.77 7.04
CA THR A 615 -22.52 27.91 6.82
C THR A 615 -23.45 28.63 5.84
N THR A 616 -23.60 28.08 4.64
CA THR A 616 -24.83 28.32 3.88
C THR A 616 -26.00 27.83 4.73
N THR A 617 -27.18 28.42 4.57
CA THR A 617 -28.45 27.89 5.10
C THR A 617 -28.42 26.36 4.99
N PRO A 618 -28.74 25.58 6.04
CA PRO A 618 -28.69 24.13 5.97
C PRO A 618 -29.50 23.66 4.77
N VAL A 619 -28.82 23.25 3.72
CA VAL A 619 -29.49 22.68 2.56
C VAL A 619 -29.47 21.19 2.82
N ASN A 620 -30.55 20.68 3.39
CA ASN A 620 -30.75 19.25 3.49
C ASN A 620 -30.96 18.68 2.08
N GLY A 621 -30.30 17.55 1.78
CA GLY A 621 -30.50 16.82 0.53
C GLY A 621 -29.66 17.29 -0.65
N ILE A 622 -28.56 18.00 -0.41
CA ILE A 622 -27.54 18.22 -1.45
C ILE A 622 -26.90 16.88 -1.77
N ASP A 623 -26.91 16.46 -3.03
CA ASP A 623 -26.08 15.34 -3.47
C ASP A 623 -24.60 15.74 -3.38
N LEU A 624 -23.76 14.93 -2.71
CA LEU A 624 -22.31 15.17 -2.62
C LEU A 624 -21.66 15.36 -4.00
N LYS A 625 -22.22 14.75 -5.05
CA LYS A 625 -21.79 14.89 -6.45
C LYS A 625 -22.04 16.27 -7.05
N THR A 626 -22.72 17.18 -6.35
CA THR A 626 -22.85 18.58 -6.77
C THR A 626 -21.73 19.46 -6.21
N ILE A 627 -21.01 18.98 -5.20
CA ILE A 627 -19.92 19.71 -4.54
C ILE A 627 -18.57 19.11 -4.94
N PHE A 628 -18.50 17.78 -5.04
CA PHE A 628 -17.27 17.05 -5.31
C PHE A 628 -17.23 16.45 -6.71
N VAL A 629 -16.02 16.22 -7.21
CA VAL A 629 -15.77 15.62 -8.53
C VAL A 629 -16.30 14.18 -8.60
N ASP A 630 -15.89 13.32 -7.67
CA ASP A 630 -16.31 11.91 -7.65
C ASP A 630 -16.23 11.32 -6.22
N PRO A 631 -17.19 11.67 -5.34
CA PRO A 631 -17.17 11.24 -3.94
C PRO A 631 -17.32 9.73 -3.76
N ASP A 632 -17.89 9.01 -4.75
CA ASP A 632 -18.05 7.56 -4.71
C ASP A 632 -16.70 6.83 -4.78
N HIS A 633 -15.72 7.42 -5.46
CA HIS A 633 -14.34 6.93 -5.57
C HIS A 633 -13.37 7.68 -4.65
N LEU A 634 -13.88 8.33 -3.60
CA LEU A 634 -13.11 9.09 -2.62
C LEU A 634 -12.37 10.31 -3.21
N ASP A 635 -12.80 10.80 -4.36
CA ASP A 635 -12.30 12.04 -4.94
C ASP A 635 -13.13 13.23 -4.47
N PHE A 636 -12.71 13.78 -3.33
CA PHE A 636 -13.34 14.94 -2.71
C PHE A 636 -12.71 16.26 -3.15
N ARG A 637 -12.11 16.32 -4.34
CA ARG A 637 -11.79 17.60 -4.97
C ARG A 637 -13.10 18.34 -5.25
N LEU A 638 -13.10 19.66 -5.00
CA LEU A 638 -14.25 20.50 -5.31
C LEU A 638 -14.47 20.57 -6.82
N GLN A 639 -15.73 20.63 -7.24
CA GLN A 639 -16.06 20.88 -8.65
C GLN A 639 -15.55 22.24 -9.12
N SER A 640 -15.23 22.33 -10.41
CA SER A 640 -14.83 23.60 -11.04
C SER A 640 -15.90 24.67 -10.84
N GLY A 641 -15.49 25.88 -10.48
CA GLY A 641 -16.39 26.99 -10.19
C GLY A 641 -17.07 26.94 -8.82
N SER A 642 -16.76 25.94 -7.99
CA SER A 642 -17.24 25.92 -6.60
C SER A 642 -16.80 27.19 -5.87
N PRO A 643 -17.73 27.94 -5.22
CA PRO A 643 -17.36 29.14 -4.46
C PRO A 643 -16.39 28.83 -3.30
N TRP A 644 -16.30 27.55 -2.92
CA TRP A 644 -15.46 27.04 -1.85
C TRP A 644 -14.00 26.82 -2.27
N ALA A 645 -13.69 26.86 -3.56
CA ALA A 645 -12.33 26.70 -4.07
C ALA A 645 -11.41 27.88 -3.71
N THR A 646 -11.97 29.03 -3.35
CA THR A 646 -11.24 30.26 -2.99
C THR A 646 -11.74 30.88 -1.69
N ALA A 647 -12.46 30.14 -0.85
CA ALA A 647 -13.08 30.66 0.37
C ALA A 647 -12.26 30.44 1.65
N GLY A 648 -11.17 29.68 1.57
CA GLY A 648 -10.29 29.32 2.67
C GLY A 648 -9.56 30.51 3.28
N LYS A 649 -9.63 30.64 4.61
CA LYS A 649 -8.97 31.70 5.38
C LYS A 649 -7.58 31.29 5.84
N ASN A 650 -6.71 32.29 6.06
CA ASN A 650 -5.43 32.05 6.70
C ASN A 650 -5.57 32.06 8.23
N VAL A 651 -5.93 30.92 8.81
CA VAL A 651 -6.11 30.79 10.27
C VAL A 651 -4.75 30.61 10.99
N TYR A 652 -3.63 30.57 10.24
CA TYR A 652 -2.29 30.22 10.71
C TYR A 652 -1.37 31.41 11.00
N GLY A 653 -1.91 32.60 11.30
CA GLY A 653 -1.08 33.75 11.69
C GLY A 653 -0.28 33.54 12.99
N ASN A 654 -0.56 32.47 13.73
CA ASN A 654 0.12 32.13 14.98
C ASN A 654 1.15 31.02 14.75
N ALA A 655 2.44 31.32 14.97
CA ALA A 655 3.60 30.45 14.72
C ALA A 655 3.54 29.06 15.41
N THR A 656 2.66 28.91 16.39
CA THR A 656 2.52 27.74 17.27
C THR A 656 2.14 26.44 16.54
N TYR A 657 1.48 26.50 15.38
CA TYR A 657 0.89 25.31 14.75
C TYR A 657 1.62 24.82 13.49
N GLY A 658 2.77 25.44 13.17
CA GLY A 658 3.47 25.22 11.92
C GLY A 658 2.73 25.81 10.71
N SER A 659 3.46 26.25 9.69
CA SER A 659 2.83 26.73 8.47
C SER A 659 2.28 25.54 7.68
N ILE A 660 0.96 25.48 7.49
CA ILE A 660 0.37 24.56 6.51
C ILE A 660 0.58 25.18 5.14
N THR A 661 1.59 24.67 4.45
CA THR A 661 2.11 25.22 3.18
C THR A 661 1.63 24.45 1.96
N THR A 662 1.00 23.28 2.12
CA THR A 662 0.60 22.43 1.00
C THR A 662 -0.83 21.92 1.17
N ASN A 663 -1.52 21.58 0.07
CA ASN A 663 -2.77 20.82 0.11
C ASN A 663 -2.53 19.32 0.27
N ARG A 664 -3.61 18.54 0.21
CA ARG A 664 -3.58 17.08 0.15
C ARG A 664 -2.79 16.50 -1.02
N SER A 665 -2.78 17.15 -2.17
CA SER A 665 -1.98 16.74 -3.33
C SER A 665 -0.50 17.11 -3.19
N GLY A 666 -0.11 17.81 -2.11
CA GLY A 666 1.25 18.33 -1.92
C GLY A 666 1.53 19.64 -2.66
N GLU A 667 0.53 20.24 -3.30
CA GLU A 667 0.67 21.50 -4.02
C GLU A 667 0.82 22.66 -3.04
N ALA A 668 1.80 23.53 -3.30
CA ALA A 668 2.08 24.66 -2.44
C ALA A 668 0.93 25.68 -2.47
N ARG A 669 0.65 26.27 -1.31
CA ARG A 669 -0.31 27.36 -1.18
C ARG A 669 0.18 28.57 -2.00
N PRO A 670 -0.68 29.17 -2.84
CA PRO A 670 -0.33 30.41 -3.55
C PRO A 670 0.05 31.51 -2.56
N SER A 671 1.19 32.18 -2.79
CA SER A 671 1.63 33.29 -1.95
C SER A 671 0.62 34.43 -1.99
N GLY A 672 0.02 34.76 -0.83
CA GLY A 672 -0.95 35.86 -0.71
C GLY A 672 -2.36 35.56 -1.26
N GLY A 673 -2.62 34.32 -1.72
CA GLY A 673 -3.93 33.91 -2.24
C GLY A 673 -4.86 33.31 -1.18
N SER A 674 -6.16 33.46 -1.40
CA SER A 674 -7.18 32.63 -0.75
C SER A 674 -6.99 31.16 -1.15
N TRP A 675 -7.27 30.26 -0.21
CA TRP A 675 -7.13 28.80 -0.39
C TRP A 675 -8.53 28.18 -0.51
N SER A 676 -8.66 26.89 -0.81
CA SER A 676 -9.95 26.19 -0.81
C SER A 676 -10.48 25.99 0.62
N VAL A 677 -11.66 25.43 0.83
CA VAL A 677 -11.97 24.77 2.10
C VAL A 677 -11.89 23.26 1.90
N GLY A 678 -11.65 22.52 2.98
CA GLY A 678 -11.47 21.07 2.92
C GLY A 678 -10.02 20.68 2.61
N ALA A 679 -9.84 19.43 2.19
CA ALA A 679 -8.52 18.81 2.10
C ALA A 679 -7.68 19.19 0.86
N TYR A 680 -8.34 19.51 -0.26
CA TYR A 680 -7.72 19.66 -1.58
C TYR A 680 -7.51 21.09 -1.99
#